data_AF-A0AAD7ZP66-F1
#
_entry.id   AF-A0AAD7ZP66-F1
#
_cell.length_a   1.000
_cell.length_b   1.000
_cell.length_c   1.000
_cell.angle_alpha   90.00
_cell.angle_beta   90.00
_cell.angle_gamma   90.00
#
_symmetry.space_group_name_H-M   'P 1'
#
loop_
_entity.id
_entity.type
_entity.pdbx_description
1 polymer ?
#
loop_
_entity_poly.entity_id
_entity_poly.type
_entity_poly.pdbx_seq_one_letter_code
_entity_poly.pdbx_strand_id
1 'polypeptide(L)'
;AYQPSVHTTQVLHVSGEISSWLDQVKKSGLSERLYVVSKVNSYGPLTMFVRQLRSDPELIHVRRSTCNSNFMRCVFLYDKNAPAFSIHKELYEKQLRCDLVTNIYYNGSWSGLHTLPLKCINLKEEVSIDSLLMSLCSIGDIRIQYFGLNSRRIDFVEEIDEVDKQIGLIEFSGKSSDGKRYMGVACKSEDSAENFSKVKHLTWEIPSCWSLEEAATVPLAYATAYYSLILTANINSGESVLIHAGWTSIGQAAITLALSFGCTVYTTVSNQDQAKFIRQKFPQMQENHIIRLKQCNKEVLLMTKGRGVNIILNTISGKNINDYLQCLSTHSRFVHLARNDLEKNNPLVFLRNVAFFGVSVENLFNIPSEWKKALQSGMQDMINSGVVQPLKYIVHTRKHIQEALKNLFDIHHTGKVLLEASKENSSKCECAVFRCASKNAYFLSGGNAEQCIDVAEWLVMHGARRLVIVTCPKEVPKLVMKRIGVLKFHHNAQIVVMFSSAANSISNATSLLQTASISIGADLSGIIILPAEDSGQENGMTAPTVSHFDEASRDLNDLDFFMCLLSEGSWKTCEARYKEGLPTLAVHWPDCHQKNFNLKQALNVLDTVLTAKRHSPIVVVTEEKISTKRNKDQSLSKLDVFLPSSLEELLEFGQELEIYSSCSMEELSSQSPGYNFVKEVPPVFIIPGLQGSTERILSPLLKNIIYPTFCAKLPSHCKSIPETAAILVQHIRKIQEKGPYNLVGVSCGGPLTLEVAYLLEAQGEQIQIILVDATVETTLGIVEHLKEGAKLEVKVISKLLQINSSKLEQELENLPDLSSRLSFALKELPEDVQKYEIYFKTALSTIVNRILSLLQYQNSNMLLNGEVTLIIPSGDSEVHYGLTK
;
A
#
# COMPACT_ATOMS: atom_id res chain seq x y z
N ALA A 1 53.67 4.52 -5.07
CA ALA A 1 53.75 4.22 -6.51
C ALA A 1 54.36 2.83 -6.66
N TYR A 2 53.67 1.92 -7.36
CA TYR A 2 54.21 0.59 -7.64
C TYR A 2 55.24 0.70 -8.77
N GLN A 3 56.39 0.04 -8.62
CA GLN A 3 57.36 -0.14 -9.71
C GLN A 3 57.17 -1.55 -10.28
N PRO A 4 56.78 -1.69 -11.56
CA PRO A 4 56.72 -3.00 -12.21
C PRO A 4 58.12 -3.64 -12.17
N SER A 5 58.28 -4.75 -11.45
CA SER A 5 59.53 -5.50 -11.44
C SER A 5 59.63 -6.36 -12.70
N VAL A 6 60.84 -6.58 -13.21
CA VAL A 6 61.10 -7.43 -14.40
C VAL A 6 60.88 -8.92 -14.08
N HIS A 7 60.66 -9.30 -12.82
CA HIS A 7 60.75 -10.69 -12.38
C HIS A 7 59.50 -11.36 -11.85
N THR A 8 58.34 -10.68 -11.81
CA THR A 8 57.09 -11.33 -11.36
C THR A 8 55.85 -10.59 -11.85
N THR A 9 55.68 -10.45 -13.17
CA THR A 9 54.48 -9.83 -13.77
C THR A 9 54.01 -10.62 -15.00
N GLN A 10 52.79 -11.16 -14.97
CA GLN A 10 52.17 -11.84 -16.10
C GLN A 10 51.23 -10.88 -16.84
N VAL A 11 51.28 -10.87 -18.18
CA VAL A 11 50.34 -10.13 -19.03
C VAL A 11 49.47 -11.13 -19.77
N LEU A 12 48.15 -11.02 -19.61
CA LEU A 12 47.15 -11.82 -20.29
C LEU A 12 46.35 -10.95 -21.25
N HIS A 13 46.48 -11.22 -22.54
CA HIS A 13 45.63 -10.60 -23.56
C HIS A 13 44.36 -11.41 -23.71
N VAL A 14 43.22 -10.84 -23.31
CA VAL A 14 41.90 -11.49 -23.45
C VAL A 14 41.18 -10.95 -24.68
N SER A 15 40.60 -11.86 -25.44
CA SER A 15 39.87 -11.56 -26.68
C SER A 15 38.63 -12.47 -26.79
N GLY A 16 37.68 -12.10 -27.65
CA GLY A 16 36.39 -12.79 -27.77
C GLY A 16 35.31 -12.20 -26.85
N GLU A 17 34.22 -12.95 -26.61
CA GLU A 17 33.15 -12.53 -25.71
C GLU A 17 33.61 -12.47 -24.26
N ILE A 18 33.14 -11.46 -23.53
CA ILE A 18 33.57 -11.16 -22.16
C ILE A 18 33.26 -12.31 -21.19
N SER A 19 32.20 -13.07 -21.42
CA SER A 19 31.87 -14.30 -20.70
C SER A 19 33.03 -15.31 -20.68
N SER A 20 33.77 -15.41 -21.79
CA SER A 20 34.92 -16.32 -21.92
C SER A 20 36.21 -15.80 -21.27
N TRP A 21 36.27 -14.52 -20.92
CA TRP A 21 37.48 -13.91 -20.36
C TRP A 21 37.74 -14.39 -18.94
N LEU A 22 36.68 -14.70 -18.18
CA LEU A 22 36.81 -15.22 -16.82
C LEU A 22 37.53 -16.57 -16.82
N ASP A 23 37.16 -17.47 -17.72
CA ASP A 23 37.81 -18.77 -17.89
C ASP A 23 39.27 -18.63 -18.35
N GLN A 24 39.56 -17.66 -19.23
CA GLN A 24 40.93 -17.35 -19.65
C GLN A 24 41.79 -16.86 -18.48
N VAL A 25 41.22 -16.03 -17.59
CA VAL A 25 41.88 -15.57 -16.36
C VAL A 25 42.09 -16.75 -15.39
N LYS A 26 41.10 -17.63 -15.20
CA LYS A 26 41.24 -18.82 -14.32
C LYS A 26 42.33 -19.78 -14.76
N LYS A 27 42.57 -19.89 -16.07
CA LYS A 27 43.66 -20.70 -16.64
C LYS A 27 45.03 -20.06 -16.51
N SER A 28 45.12 -18.77 -16.16
CA SER A 28 46.40 -18.11 -15.93
C SER A 28 46.96 -18.50 -14.56
N GLY A 29 48.22 -18.95 -14.51
CA GLY A 29 48.88 -19.43 -13.29
C GLY A 29 49.08 -18.36 -12.21
N LEU A 30 49.62 -18.78 -11.06
CA LEU A 30 49.90 -17.89 -9.93
C LEU A 30 51.07 -16.93 -10.26
N SER A 31 50.82 -15.63 -10.20
CA SER A 31 51.82 -14.57 -10.34
C SER A 31 51.62 -13.51 -9.24
N GLU A 32 52.69 -12.79 -8.88
CA GLU A 32 52.55 -11.66 -7.93
C GLU A 32 51.65 -10.56 -8.51
N ARG A 33 51.67 -10.38 -9.84
CA ARG A 33 50.82 -9.40 -10.52
C ARG A 33 50.40 -9.83 -11.93
N LEU A 34 49.09 -9.76 -12.18
CA LEU A 34 48.46 -10.11 -13.47
C LEU A 34 47.85 -8.87 -14.14
N TYR A 35 48.31 -8.53 -15.35
CA TYR A 35 47.71 -7.51 -16.19
C TYR A 35 46.77 -8.15 -17.22
N VAL A 36 45.46 -7.91 -17.09
CA VAL A 36 44.46 -8.35 -18.07
C VAL A 36 44.23 -7.22 -19.06
N VAL A 37 44.59 -7.45 -20.33
CA VAL A 37 44.59 -6.41 -21.36
C VAL A 37 43.60 -6.78 -22.45
N SER A 38 42.71 -5.86 -22.81
CA SER A 38 41.78 -6.07 -23.94
C SER A 38 41.46 -4.80 -24.71
N LYS A 39 41.14 -4.95 -25.99
CA LYS A 39 40.53 -3.89 -26.82
C LYS A 39 39.02 -4.03 -26.75
N VAL A 40 38.32 -2.95 -26.45
CA VAL A 40 36.90 -2.98 -26.07
C VAL A 40 36.09 -1.94 -26.83
N ASN A 41 34.82 -2.25 -27.11
CA ASN A 41 33.92 -1.37 -27.86
C ASN A 41 32.68 -0.91 -27.04
N SER A 42 32.47 -1.46 -25.84
CA SER A 42 31.31 -1.18 -24.98
C SER A 42 31.70 -1.14 -23.49
N TYR A 43 31.09 -0.26 -22.71
CA TYR A 43 31.42 -0.07 -21.29
C TYR A 43 30.60 -0.98 -20.35
N GLY A 44 29.35 -1.28 -20.71
CA GLY A 44 28.45 -2.08 -19.86
C GLY A 44 29.07 -3.43 -19.47
N PRO A 45 29.42 -4.28 -20.46
CA PRO A 45 30.03 -5.58 -20.21
C PRO A 45 31.36 -5.55 -19.41
N LEU A 46 32.13 -4.46 -19.46
CA LEU A 46 33.36 -4.31 -18.69
C LEU A 46 33.11 -4.17 -17.20
N THR A 47 32.04 -3.46 -16.84
CA THR A 47 31.61 -3.33 -15.44
C THR A 47 31.26 -4.71 -14.87
N MET A 48 30.70 -5.59 -15.69
CA MET A 48 30.36 -6.98 -15.33
C MET A 48 31.58 -7.82 -15.10
N PHE A 49 32.50 -7.83 -16.07
CA PHE A 49 33.75 -8.56 -15.92
C PHE A 49 34.50 -8.14 -14.66
N VAL A 50 34.63 -6.83 -14.41
CA VAL A 50 35.31 -6.32 -13.21
C VAL A 50 34.57 -6.70 -11.92
N ARG A 51 33.23 -6.75 -11.92
CA ARG A 51 32.43 -7.20 -10.76
C ARG A 51 32.57 -8.71 -10.53
N GLN A 52 32.36 -9.53 -11.56
CA GLN A 52 32.51 -10.99 -11.50
C GLN A 52 33.91 -11.40 -11.03
N LEU A 53 34.95 -10.75 -11.56
CA LEU A 53 36.32 -10.95 -11.11
C LEU A 53 36.55 -10.59 -9.63
N ARG A 54 35.76 -9.67 -9.06
CA ARG A 54 35.86 -9.32 -7.64
C ARG A 54 35.16 -10.34 -6.76
N SER A 55 34.05 -10.90 -7.20
CA SER A 55 33.17 -11.80 -6.45
C SER A 55 33.45 -13.29 -6.64
N ASP A 56 34.28 -13.70 -7.61
CA ASP A 56 34.55 -15.11 -7.91
C ASP A 56 35.29 -15.83 -6.74
N PRO A 57 34.72 -16.90 -6.15
CA PRO A 57 35.28 -17.60 -4.99
C PRO A 57 36.67 -18.23 -5.21
N GLU A 58 36.93 -18.75 -6.41
CA GLU A 58 38.19 -19.42 -6.74
C GLU A 58 39.33 -18.39 -6.81
N LEU A 59 39.04 -17.23 -7.39
CA LEU A 59 39.99 -16.11 -7.46
C LEU A 59 40.15 -15.41 -6.09
N ILE A 60 39.13 -15.44 -5.22
CA ILE A 60 39.21 -14.94 -3.84
C ILE A 60 40.14 -15.79 -2.99
N HIS A 61 40.16 -17.12 -3.16
CA HIS A 61 41.06 -18.00 -2.42
C HIS A 61 42.53 -17.73 -2.77
N VAL A 62 42.83 -17.50 -4.05
CA VAL A 62 44.14 -17.05 -4.54
C VAL A 62 44.56 -15.69 -3.97
N ARG A 63 43.62 -14.78 -3.73
CA ARG A 63 43.91 -13.48 -3.07
C ARG A 63 44.31 -13.59 -1.60
N ARG A 64 43.91 -14.66 -0.90
CA ARG A 64 44.19 -14.82 0.55
C ARG A 64 45.56 -15.45 0.82
N SER A 65 46.11 -16.21 -0.13
CA SER A 65 47.41 -16.89 0.02
C SER A 65 48.62 -15.97 -0.25
N THR A 66 48.42 -14.84 -0.94
CA THR A 66 49.45 -13.84 -1.23
C THR A 66 49.23 -12.61 -0.34
N CYS A 67 50.20 -12.28 0.51
CA CYS A 67 50.09 -11.18 1.45
C CYS A 67 50.12 -9.82 0.71
N ASN A 68 49.07 -9.00 0.89
CA ASN A 68 48.81 -7.64 0.36
C ASN A 68 48.08 -7.52 -0.99
N SER A 69 46.81 -7.07 -0.89
CA SER A 69 46.00 -6.30 -1.87
C SER A 69 46.03 -6.69 -3.36
N ASN A 70 44.90 -7.22 -3.85
CA ASN A 70 44.47 -7.26 -5.26
C ASN A 70 45.62 -7.46 -6.29
N PHE A 71 46.03 -8.70 -6.55
CA PHE A 71 47.10 -9.07 -7.50
C PHE A 71 46.83 -8.67 -8.97
N MET A 72 45.61 -8.31 -9.35
CA MET A 72 45.21 -8.15 -10.76
C MET A 72 44.92 -6.70 -11.17
N ARG A 73 45.28 -6.31 -12.40
CA ARG A 73 45.08 -4.98 -12.98
C ARG A 73 44.49 -5.12 -14.39
N CYS A 74 43.31 -4.54 -14.62
CA CYS A 74 42.66 -4.56 -15.91
C CYS A 74 43.00 -3.29 -16.71
N VAL A 75 43.38 -3.47 -17.97
CA VAL A 75 43.70 -2.39 -18.92
C VAL A 75 42.84 -2.56 -20.17
N PHE A 76 41.88 -1.66 -20.35
CA PHE A 76 40.94 -1.68 -21.45
C PHE A 76 41.21 -0.53 -22.41
N LEU A 77 41.47 -0.87 -23.68
CA LEU A 77 41.76 0.10 -24.73
C LEU A 77 40.53 0.29 -25.59
N TYR A 78 39.89 1.46 -25.48
CA TYR A 78 38.68 1.79 -26.24
C TYR A 78 39.02 2.45 -27.58
N ASP A 79 40.03 3.31 -27.59
CA ASP A 79 40.44 4.01 -28.81
C ASP A 79 41.03 3.04 -29.82
N LYS A 80 40.45 2.98 -31.02
CA LYS A 80 40.95 2.12 -32.12
C LYS A 80 42.41 2.40 -32.46
N ASN A 81 42.86 3.63 -32.26
CA ASN A 81 44.21 4.12 -32.54
C ASN A 81 45.15 4.02 -31.32
N ALA A 82 44.70 3.43 -30.20
CA ALA A 82 45.54 3.24 -29.03
C ALA A 82 46.79 2.41 -29.40
N PRO A 83 48.00 2.82 -28.98
CA PRO A 83 49.21 2.05 -29.26
C PRO A 83 49.14 0.65 -28.63
N ALA A 84 49.82 -0.35 -29.19
CA ALA A 84 49.87 -1.69 -28.59
C ALA A 84 50.36 -1.63 -27.13
N PHE A 85 49.72 -2.42 -26.25
CA PHE A 85 50.06 -2.45 -24.82
C PHE A 85 51.49 -2.93 -24.60
N SER A 86 52.24 -2.19 -23.80
CA SER A 86 53.56 -2.56 -23.34
C SER A 86 53.83 -1.88 -22.01
N ILE A 87 54.34 -2.63 -21.03
CA ILE A 87 54.66 -2.13 -19.69
C ILE A 87 55.71 -1.02 -19.74
N HIS A 88 56.62 -1.07 -20.73
CA HIS A 88 57.74 -0.14 -20.88
C HIS A 88 57.43 1.08 -21.73
N LYS A 89 56.23 1.14 -22.33
CA LYS A 89 55.85 2.29 -23.14
C LYS A 89 55.33 3.40 -22.23
N GLU A 90 55.88 4.60 -22.38
CA GLU A 90 55.66 5.74 -21.48
C GLU A 90 54.17 6.01 -21.17
N LEU A 91 53.30 5.88 -22.18
CA LEU A 91 51.85 6.01 -22.05
C LEU A 91 51.24 5.08 -20.98
N TYR A 92 51.66 3.81 -20.97
CA TYR A 92 51.16 2.77 -20.08
C TYR A 92 51.93 2.78 -18.76
N GLU A 93 53.25 2.92 -18.80
CA GLU A 93 54.10 2.90 -17.61
C GLU A 93 53.67 3.95 -16.57
N LYS A 94 53.39 5.18 -17.03
CA LYS A 94 52.89 6.26 -16.16
C LYS A 94 51.58 5.87 -15.47
N GLN A 95 50.66 5.24 -16.20
CA GLN A 95 49.36 4.84 -15.66
C GLN A 95 49.48 3.63 -14.72
N LEU A 96 50.29 2.63 -15.07
CA LEU A 96 50.46 1.41 -14.28
C LEU A 96 51.08 1.71 -12.90
N ARG A 97 51.89 2.79 -12.77
CA ARG A 97 52.44 3.27 -11.50
C ARG A 97 51.36 3.78 -10.52
N CYS A 98 50.21 4.23 -11.02
CA CYS A 98 49.05 4.63 -10.21
C CYS A 98 48.37 3.44 -9.52
N ASP A 99 48.65 2.23 -9.99
CA ASP A 99 48.24 0.97 -9.38
C ASP A 99 46.71 0.75 -9.26
N LEU A 100 45.94 1.29 -10.21
CA LEU A 100 44.48 1.18 -10.23
C LEU A 100 44.03 -0.20 -10.75
N VAL A 101 43.03 -0.79 -10.09
CA VAL A 101 42.46 -2.10 -10.48
C VAL A 101 41.87 -2.08 -11.91
N THR A 102 41.30 -0.96 -12.32
CA THR A 102 40.65 -0.79 -13.62
C THR A 102 41.18 0.46 -14.29
N ASN A 103 41.69 0.33 -15.51
CA ASN A 103 42.25 1.41 -16.32
C ASN A 103 41.59 1.38 -17.69
N ILE A 104 40.94 2.45 -18.08
CA ILE A 104 40.29 2.58 -19.40
C ILE A 104 40.97 3.71 -20.15
N TYR A 105 41.46 3.42 -21.35
CA TYR A 105 41.99 4.43 -22.26
C TYR A 105 40.91 4.82 -23.28
N TYR A 106 40.44 6.06 -23.18
CA TYR A 106 39.34 6.59 -24.00
C TYR A 106 39.57 8.07 -24.34
N ASN A 107 39.35 8.40 -25.61
CA ASN A 107 39.48 9.74 -26.17
C ASN A 107 40.81 10.43 -25.80
N GLY A 108 41.91 9.69 -25.96
CA GLY A 108 43.26 10.16 -25.70
C GLY A 108 43.67 10.23 -24.22
N SER A 109 42.77 9.89 -23.28
CA SER A 109 42.98 10.03 -21.84
C SER A 109 42.71 8.74 -21.06
N TRP A 110 43.34 8.63 -19.87
CA TRP A 110 43.07 7.54 -18.93
C TRP A 110 41.87 7.88 -18.03
N SER A 111 40.99 6.91 -17.81
CA SER A 111 39.78 7.03 -16.99
C SER A 111 39.46 5.71 -16.26
N GLY A 112 38.45 5.75 -15.39
CA GLY A 112 37.92 4.62 -14.63
C GLY A 112 36.41 4.43 -14.83
N LEU A 113 35.88 3.30 -14.34
CA LEU A 113 34.44 3.06 -14.27
C LEU A 113 33.90 3.61 -12.95
N HIS A 114 32.92 4.52 -13.03
CA HIS A 114 32.27 5.12 -11.87
C HIS A 114 30.76 4.92 -11.95
N THR A 115 30.16 4.45 -10.86
CA THR A 115 28.71 4.47 -10.67
C THR A 115 28.35 5.77 -9.98
N LEU A 116 27.53 6.60 -10.63
CA LEU A 116 27.06 7.86 -10.07
C LEU A 116 25.68 7.64 -9.44
N PRO A 117 25.43 8.15 -8.22
CA PRO A 117 24.10 8.09 -7.65
C PRO A 117 23.14 8.92 -8.51
N LEU A 118 21.97 8.35 -8.80
CA LEU A 118 20.91 9.08 -9.46
C LEU A 118 20.38 10.14 -8.49
N LYS A 119 20.32 11.40 -8.94
CA LYS A 119 19.60 12.45 -8.21
C LYS A 119 18.10 12.22 -8.39
N CYS A 120 17.52 11.47 -7.47
CA CYS A 120 16.08 11.24 -7.43
C CYS A 120 15.38 12.41 -6.75
N ILE A 121 14.24 12.82 -7.29
CA ILE A 121 13.26 13.62 -6.55
C ILE A 121 12.58 12.64 -5.61
N ASN A 122 12.58 12.91 -4.31
CA ASN A 122 12.03 12.01 -3.31
C ASN A 122 10.51 11.85 -3.54
N LEU A 123 10.09 10.74 -4.15
CA LEU A 123 8.69 10.34 -4.29
C LEU A 123 8.21 9.49 -3.09
N LYS A 124 9.01 9.41 -2.02
CA LYS A 124 8.74 8.60 -0.81
C LYS A 124 7.78 9.24 0.19
N GLU A 125 7.38 10.48 -0.01
CA GLU A 125 6.10 10.89 0.58
C GLU A 125 5.04 10.08 -0.16
N GLU A 126 4.24 9.31 0.58
CA GLU A 126 3.11 8.53 0.06
C GLU A 126 2.46 9.27 -1.10
N VAL A 127 1.90 8.57 -2.09
CA VAL A 127 1.05 9.19 -3.12
C VAL A 127 -0.21 9.73 -2.44
N SER A 128 -0.01 10.82 -1.68
CA SER A 128 -0.99 11.65 -1.06
C SER A 128 -1.68 12.35 -2.21
N ILE A 129 -2.98 12.50 -2.05
CA ILE A 129 -3.85 13.27 -2.94
C ILE A 129 -3.22 14.66 -3.24
N ASP A 130 -2.34 15.16 -2.35
CA ASP A 130 -1.46 16.31 -2.55
C ASP A 130 -0.75 16.33 -3.91
N SER A 131 -0.06 15.26 -4.32
CA SER A 131 0.73 15.27 -5.57
C SER A 131 -0.16 15.37 -6.83
N LEU A 132 -1.32 14.70 -6.81
CA LEU A 132 -2.29 14.74 -7.91
C LEU A 132 -3.00 16.09 -7.98
N LEU A 133 -3.42 16.65 -6.84
CA LEU A 133 -4.04 17.98 -6.75
C LEU A 133 -3.07 19.08 -7.19
N MET A 134 -1.78 18.92 -6.91
CA MET A 134 -0.72 19.86 -7.30
C MET A 134 -0.45 19.87 -8.80
N SER A 135 -0.70 18.76 -9.51
CA SER A 135 -0.53 18.66 -10.97
C SER A 135 -1.79 18.97 -11.78
N LEU A 136 -2.98 18.89 -11.18
CA LEU A 136 -4.25 19.09 -11.87
C LEU A 136 -4.48 20.56 -12.26
N CYS A 137 -4.60 20.85 -13.55
CA CYS A 137 -4.83 22.24 -14.05
C CYS A 137 -6.14 22.40 -14.83
N SER A 138 -6.72 21.28 -15.27
CA SER A 138 -7.97 21.24 -16.02
C SER A 138 -8.72 19.95 -15.72
N ILE A 139 -10.04 19.98 -15.84
CA ILE A 139 -10.91 18.81 -15.84
C ILE A 139 -11.78 18.89 -17.10
N GLY A 140 -11.61 17.94 -18.02
CA GLY A 140 -12.19 18.03 -19.35
C GLY A 140 -11.81 19.35 -20.05
N ASP A 141 -12.81 20.08 -20.54
CA ASP A 141 -12.67 21.36 -21.23
C ASP A 141 -12.51 22.58 -20.30
N ILE A 142 -12.55 22.37 -18.97
CA ILE A 142 -12.56 23.46 -18.00
C ILE A 142 -11.17 23.63 -17.39
N ARG A 143 -10.55 24.80 -17.62
CA ARG A 143 -9.33 25.23 -16.91
C ARG A 143 -9.70 25.70 -15.52
N ILE A 144 -9.14 25.04 -14.51
CA ILE A 144 -9.49 25.26 -13.10
C ILE A 144 -8.71 26.47 -12.58
N GLN A 145 -9.37 27.28 -11.75
CA GLN A 145 -8.71 28.34 -11.00
C GLN A 145 -8.73 28.08 -9.49
N TYR A 146 -9.77 27.43 -8.96
CA TYR A 146 -9.84 27.11 -7.54
C TYR A 146 -10.39 25.71 -7.31
N PHE A 147 -9.82 25.03 -6.30
CA PHE A 147 -10.32 23.78 -5.77
C PHE A 147 -10.98 24.01 -4.42
N GLY A 148 -12.19 23.49 -4.22
CA GLY A 148 -12.81 23.39 -2.91
C GLY A 148 -12.46 22.07 -2.26
N LEU A 149 -11.75 22.13 -1.13
CA LEU A 149 -11.31 20.94 -0.40
C LEU A 149 -12.41 20.44 0.54
N ASN A 150 -12.47 19.12 0.68
CA ASN A 150 -13.34 18.43 1.62
C ASN A 150 -12.53 17.38 2.36
N SER A 151 -12.91 17.08 3.60
CA SER A 151 -12.45 15.88 4.28
C SER A 151 -13.09 14.65 3.62
N ARG A 152 -12.38 13.52 3.64
CA ARG A 152 -12.92 12.22 3.21
C ARG A 152 -14.16 11.83 4.02
N ARG A 153 -14.16 12.16 5.33
CA ARG A 153 -15.38 12.13 6.14
C ARG A 153 -16.10 13.45 5.98
N ILE A 154 -17.27 13.38 5.36
CA ILE A 154 -18.12 14.54 5.12
C ILE A 154 -19.00 14.84 6.34
N ASP A 155 -19.25 13.82 7.15
CA ASP A 155 -19.85 13.90 8.48
C ASP A 155 -18.88 14.46 9.52
N PHE A 156 -19.44 15.13 10.53
CA PHE A 156 -18.71 15.68 11.66
C PHE A 156 -18.45 14.62 12.73
N VAL A 157 -17.23 14.60 13.26
CA VAL A 157 -16.81 13.77 14.39
C VAL A 157 -16.10 14.67 15.40
N GLU A 158 -16.35 14.47 16.71
CA GLU A 158 -15.69 15.26 17.76
C GLU A 158 -14.16 14.97 17.84
N GLU A 159 -13.72 13.77 17.46
CA GLU A 159 -12.32 13.35 17.41
C GLU A 159 -12.00 12.75 16.02
N ILE A 160 -10.93 13.22 15.36
CA ILE A 160 -10.49 12.74 14.05
C ILE A 160 -9.26 11.86 14.26
N ASP A 161 -9.37 10.56 13.97
CA ASP A 161 -8.24 9.63 13.98
C ASP A 161 -7.22 10.02 12.88
N GLU A 162 -5.93 9.70 13.08
CA GLU A 162 -4.87 9.96 12.08
C GLU A 162 -5.22 9.35 10.70
N VAL A 163 -5.88 8.18 10.69
CA VAL A 163 -6.30 7.46 9.48
C VAL A 163 -7.38 8.23 8.69
N ASP A 164 -8.13 9.11 9.34
CA ASP A 164 -9.23 9.87 8.75
C ASP A 164 -8.82 11.24 8.17
N LYS A 165 -7.57 11.67 8.38
CA LYS A 165 -7.02 12.93 7.85
C LYS A 165 -6.67 12.81 6.35
N GLN A 166 -7.66 12.51 5.52
CA GLN A 166 -7.51 12.41 4.06
C GLN A 166 -8.42 13.40 3.33
N ILE A 167 -7.96 13.93 2.19
CA ILE A 167 -8.80 14.73 1.30
C ILE A 167 -9.88 13.84 0.67
N GLY A 168 -11.12 14.31 0.68
CA GLY A 168 -12.27 13.68 0.06
C GLY A 168 -12.53 14.14 -1.37
N LEU A 169 -13.80 14.26 -1.72
CA LEU A 169 -14.21 14.75 -3.05
C LEU A 169 -13.78 16.19 -3.28
N ILE A 170 -13.34 16.48 -4.50
CA ILE A 170 -12.84 17.80 -4.87
C ILE A 170 -13.91 18.57 -5.64
N GLU A 171 -14.18 19.79 -5.19
CA GLU A 171 -14.98 20.76 -5.91
C GLU A 171 -14.05 21.64 -6.75
N PHE A 172 -14.53 22.16 -7.86
CA PHE A 172 -13.74 23.07 -8.70
C PHE A 172 -14.57 24.26 -9.18
N SER A 173 -13.88 25.36 -9.46
CA SER A 173 -14.39 26.46 -10.27
C SER A 173 -13.38 26.85 -11.34
N GLY A 174 -13.90 27.18 -12.52
CA GLY A 174 -13.15 27.11 -13.75
C GLY A 174 -13.69 27.99 -14.88
N LYS A 175 -12.91 28.08 -15.96
CA LYS A 175 -13.33 28.64 -17.25
C LYS A 175 -13.18 27.61 -18.36
N SER A 176 -14.19 27.44 -19.20
CA SER A 176 -14.03 26.66 -20.43
C SER A 176 -13.29 27.47 -21.50
N SER A 177 -12.87 26.80 -22.58
CA SER A 177 -12.20 27.40 -23.74
C SER A 177 -12.98 28.53 -24.40
N ASP A 178 -14.32 28.50 -24.30
CA ASP A 178 -15.23 29.53 -24.79
C ASP A 178 -15.38 30.74 -23.83
N GLY A 179 -14.68 30.72 -22.68
CA GLY A 179 -14.70 31.76 -21.67
C GLY A 179 -15.86 31.67 -20.67
N LYS A 180 -16.79 30.71 -20.83
CA LYS A 180 -17.86 30.48 -19.84
C LYS A 180 -17.31 29.98 -18.53
N ARG A 181 -17.96 30.36 -17.44
CA ARG A 181 -17.52 30.07 -16.07
C ARG A 181 -18.36 28.93 -15.50
N TYR A 182 -17.68 27.90 -15.00
CA TYR A 182 -18.32 26.70 -14.48
C TYR A 182 -17.82 26.34 -13.09
N MET A 183 -18.70 25.80 -12.27
CA MET A 183 -18.38 25.17 -10.99
C MET A 183 -18.92 23.74 -10.97
N GLY A 184 -18.29 22.85 -10.23
CA GLY A 184 -18.78 21.48 -10.13
C GLY A 184 -17.99 20.59 -9.19
N VAL A 185 -18.37 19.31 -9.17
CA VAL A 185 -17.70 18.25 -8.42
C VAL A 185 -16.90 17.37 -9.39
N ALA A 186 -15.66 17.08 -9.02
CA ALA A 186 -14.78 16.17 -9.73
C ALA A 186 -14.75 14.82 -9.03
N CYS A 187 -14.79 13.74 -9.81
CA CYS A 187 -14.56 12.38 -9.30
C CYS A 187 -13.30 11.81 -9.94
N LYS A 188 -12.58 10.96 -9.21
CA LYS A 188 -11.44 10.24 -9.77
C LYS A 188 -11.95 9.30 -10.85
N SER A 189 -11.46 9.46 -12.08
CA SER A 189 -11.91 8.63 -13.20
C SER A 189 -11.08 7.35 -13.22
N GLU A 190 -11.72 6.20 -13.03
CA GLU A 190 -11.08 4.89 -13.25
C GLU A 190 -10.91 4.59 -14.76
N ASP A 191 -11.74 5.25 -15.59
CA ASP A 191 -11.94 4.94 -17.02
C ASP A 191 -11.17 5.83 -18.01
N SER A 192 -10.58 6.96 -17.59
CA SER A 192 -9.95 7.91 -18.52
C SER A 192 -8.47 8.18 -18.23
N ALA A 193 -7.73 8.59 -19.26
CA ALA A 193 -6.33 9.04 -19.12
C ALA A 193 -6.19 10.34 -18.29
N GLU A 194 -7.32 10.97 -17.92
CA GLU A 194 -7.40 12.10 -17.01
C GLU A 194 -7.67 11.58 -15.58
N ASN A 195 -6.86 11.98 -14.59
CA ASN A 195 -7.00 11.51 -13.20
C ASN A 195 -8.37 11.88 -12.58
N PHE A 196 -9.00 12.95 -13.06
CA PHE A 196 -10.28 13.46 -12.58
C PHE A 196 -11.19 13.82 -13.74
N SER A 197 -12.46 13.42 -13.67
CA SER A 197 -13.48 13.80 -14.64
C SER A 197 -14.58 14.64 -13.98
N LYS A 198 -15.17 15.56 -14.76
CA LYS A 198 -16.31 16.35 -14.30
C LYS A 198 -17.56 15.48 -14.26
N VAL A 199 -18.33 15.60 -13.19
CA VAL A 199 -19.61 14.92 -13.09
C VAL A 199 -20.69 15.81 -13.69
N LYS A 200 -21.23 15.39 -14.83
CA LYS A 200 -22.10 16.23 -15.69
C LYS A 200 -23.30 16.83 -14.94
N HIS A 201 -24.00 16.04 -14.13
CA HIS A 201 -25.17 16.51 -13.36
C HIS A 201 -24.81 17.22 -12.05
N LEU A 202 -23.51 17.28 -11.71
CA LEU A 202 -22.97 18.06 -10.60
C LEU A 202 -22.05 19.19 -11.12
N THR A 203 -22.40 19.76 -12.28
CA THR A 203 -21.71 20.89 -12.89
C THR A 203 -22.74 21.95 -13.28
N TRP A 204 -22.46 23.21 -12.93
CA TRP A 204 -23.35 24.36 -13.10
C TRP A 204 -22.61 25.57 -13.67
N GLU A 205 -23.35 26.43 -14.35
CA GLU A 205 -22.83 27.71 -14.84
C GLU A 205 -22.79 28.74 -13.70
N ILE A 206 -21.71 29.50 -13.62
CA ILE A 206 -21.47 30.47 -12.54
C ILE A 206 -22.15 31.82 -12.90
N PRO A 207 -23.09 32.33 -12.06
CA PRO A 207 -23.71 33.63 -12.26
C PRO A 207 -22.70 34.77 -12.37
N SER A 208 -22.98 35.77 -13.20
CA SER A 208 -22.08 36.93 -13.44
C SER A 208 -21.61 37.61 -12.16
N CYS A 209 -22.47 37.68 -11.14
CA CYS A 209 -22.23 38.30 -9.85
C CYS A 209 -21.28 37.54 -8.92
N TRP A 210 -20.95 36.28 -9.20
CA TRP A 210 -20.04 35.49 -8.36
C TRP A 210 -18.62 35.50 -8.91
N SER A 211 -17.67 35.61 -8.00
CA SER A 211 -16.27 35.27 -8.23
C SER A 211 -16.10 33.74 -8.37
N LEU A 212 -14.95 33.32 -8.91
CA LEU A 212 -14.62 31.89 -8.99
C LEU A 212 -14.35 31.31 -7.59
N GLU A 213 -13.86 32.12 -6.65
CA GLU A 213 -13.64 31.73 -5.26
C GLU A 213 -14.95 31.38 -4.57
N GLU A 214 -15.91 32.30 -4.66
CA GLU A 214 -17.28 32.10 -4.15
C GLU A 214 -17.93 30.85 -4.75
N ALA A 215 -17.81 30.67 -6.06
CA ALA A 215 -18.40 29.54 -6.77
C ALA A 215 -17.80 28.19 -6.34
N ALA A 216 -16.52 28.13 -5.94
CA ALA A 216 -15.87 26.89 -5.51
C ALA A 216 -16.38 26.35 -4.16
N THR A 217 -17.26 27.09 -3.47
CA THR A 217 -17.79 26.72 -2.14
C THR A 217 -19.16 26.04 -2.17
N VAL A 218 -19.82 26.05 -3.34
CA VAL A 218 -21.24 25.74 -3.51
C VAL A 218 -21.52 24.28 -3.92
N PRO A 219 -20.81 23.69 -4.91
CA PRO A 219 -21.22 22.46 -5.59
C PRO A 219 -21.61 21.29 -4.67
N LEU A 220 -20.69 20.83 -3.80
CA LEU A 220 -20.94 19.62 -3.01
C LEU A 220 -21.94 19.88 -1.89
N ALA A 221 -21.77 21.00 -1.17
CA ALA A 221 -22.57 21.32 0.00
C ALA A 221 -24.06 21.44 -0.36
N TYR A 222 -24.37 22.17 -1.43
CA TYR A 222 -25.75 22.33 -1.88
C TYR A 222 -26.28 21.11 -2.62
N ALA A 223 -25.47 20.38 -3.39
CA ALA A 223 -25.92 19.14 -4.01
C ALA A 223 -26.32 18.08 -2.97
N THR A 224 -25.52 17.92 -1.92
CA THR A 224 -25.84 17.01 -0.81
C THR A 224 -27.08 17.49 -0.06
N ALA A 225 -27.18 18.78 0.29
CA ALA A 225 -28.36 19.30 0.99
C ALA A 225 -29.65 19.18 0.16
N TYR A 226 -29.57 19.46 -1.15
CA TYR A 226 -30.69 19.33 -2.08
C TYR A 226 -31.13 17.86 -2.19
N TYR A 227 -30.18 16.95 -2.39
CA TYR A 227 -30.47 15.52 -2.46
C TYR A 227 -31.10 15.00 -1.16
N SER A 228 -30.56 15.40 -0.01
CA SER A 228 -31.03 14.97 1.30
C SER A 228 -32.42 15.51 1.66
N LEU A 229 -32.65 16.82 1.50
CA LEU A 229 -33.90 17.45 1.95
C LEU A 229 -35.01 17.38 0.91
N ILE A 230 -34.71 17.61 -0.36
CA ILE A 230 -35.73 17.78 -1.41
C ILE A 230 -36.01 16.44 -2.09
N LEU A 231 -34.98 15.74 -2.58
CA LEU A 231 -35.19 14.48 -3.30
C LEU A 231 -35.50 13.30 -2.37
N THR A 232 -34.81 13.24 -1.22
CA THR A 232 -34.91 12.10 -0.30
C THR A 232 -35.99 12.32 0.77
N ALA A 233 -35.90 13.40 1.55
CA ALA A 233 -36.88 13.68 2.61
C ALA A 233 -38.18 14.31 2.11
N ASN A 234 -38.23 14.80 0.86
CA ASN A 234 -39.39 15.51 0.29
C ASN A 234 -39.92 16.60 1.24
N ILE A 235 -39.07 17.60 1.54
CA ILE A 235 -39.37 18.72 2.44
C ILE A 235 -40.57 19.55 1.94
N ASN A 236 -41.48 19.89 2.86
CA ASN A 236 -42.67 20.70 2.57
C ASN A 236 -42.68 21.99 3.39
N SER A 237 -43.38 23.00 2.87
CA SER A 237 -43.56 24.28 3.55
C SER A 237 -44.23 24.13 4.91
N GLY A 238 -43.73 24.85 5.91
CA GLY A 238 -44.26 24.85 7.27
C GLY A 238 -43.79 23.68 8.16
N GLU A 239 -43.00 22.74 7.63
CA GLU A 239 -42.43 21.67 8.44
C GLU A 239 -41.32 22.15 9.39
N SER A 240 -41.06 21.38 10.43
CA SER A 240 -39.93 21.59 11.36
C SER A 240 -38.75 20.69 11.02
N VAL A 241 -37.55 21.26 10.97
CA VAL A 241 -36.33 20.57 10.54
C VAL A 241 -35.23 20.78 11.57
N LEU A 242 -34.63 19.69 12.07
CA LEU A 242 -33.41 19.73 12.87
C LEU A 242 -32.21 19.39 12.00
N ILE A 243 -31.28 20.32 11.87
CA ILE A 243 -30.06 20.18 11.08
C ILE A 243 -28.88 20.12 12.04
N HIS A 244 -28.26 18.95 12.13
CA HIS A 244 -27.06 18.83 12.94
C HIS A 244 -25.86 19.53 12.31
N ALA A 245 -24.94 19.94 13.17
CA ALA A 245 -23.70 20.61 12.81
C ALA A 245 -23.87 21.77 11.82
N GLY A 246 -24.77 22.72 12.13
CA GLY A 246 -25.18 23.80 11.22
C GLY A 246 -24.05 24.71 10.74
N TRP A 247 -22.93 24.77 11.45
CA TRP A 247 -21.75 25.56 11.08
C TRP A 247 -20.93 24.92 9.96
N THR A 248 -21.11 23.63 9.68
CA THR A 248 -20.43 22.95 8.56
C THR A 248 -20.96 23.44 7.22
N SER A 249 -20.22 23.21 6.12
CA SER A 249 -20.63 23.67 4.79
C SER A 249 -21.99 23.08 4.35
N ILE A 250 -22.20 21.78 4.57
CA ILE A 250 -23.48 21.11 4.29
C ILE A 250 -24.58 21.60 5.24
N GLY A 251 -24.27 21.77 6.53
CA GLY A 251 -25.22 22.32 7.50
C GLY A 251 -25.73 23.71 7.09
N GLN A 252 -24.83 24.60 6.69
CA GLN A 252 -25.17 25.93 6.20
C GLN A 252 -26.04 25.88 4.92
N ALA A 253 -25.71 25.00 3.98
CA ALA A 253 -26.51 24.81 2.77
C ALA A 253 -27.91 24.28 3.10
N ALA A 254 -28.01 23.29 3.99
CA ALA A 254 -29.27 22.71 4.44
C ALA A 254 -30.15 23.73 5.18
N ILE A 255 -29.57 24.58 6.05
CA ILE A 255 -30.30 25.66 6.72
C ILE A 255 -30.87 26.63 5.68
N THR A 256 -30.05 27.02 4.70
CA THR A 256 -30.47 27.93 3.63
C THR A 256 -31.66 27.36 2.86
N LEU A 257 -31.58 26.09 2.45
CA LEU A 257 -32.67 25.43 1.73
C LEU A 257 -33.92 25.30 2.60
N ALA A 258 -33.81 24.82 3.85
CA ALA A 258 -34.97 24.67 4.73
C ALA A 258 -35.68 26.01 5.02
N LEU A 259 -34.93 27.09 5.23
CA LEU A 259 -35.50 28.43 5.40
C LEU A 259 -36.22 28.92 4.13
N SER A 260 -35.68 28.62 2.94
CA SER A 260 -36.31 29.00 1.66
C SER A 260 -37.66 28.30 1.42
N PHE A 261 -37.86 27.12 2.01
CA PHE A 261 -39.14 26.41 2.00
C PHE A 261 -40.09 26.89 3.10
N GLY A 262 -39.72 27.89 3.92
CA GLY A 262 -40.55 28.38 5.02
C GLY A 262 -40.64 27.39 6.19
N CYS A 263 -39.64 26.54 6.37
CA CYS A 263 -39.59 25.59 7.48
C CYS A 263 -39.12 26.26 8.77
N THR A 264 -39.54 25.70 9.92
CA THR A 264 -38.97 26.05 11.22
C THR A 264 -37.68 25.27 11.44
N VAL A 265 -36.54 25.95 11.40
CA VAL A 265 -35.21 25.31 11.49
C VAL A 265 -34.68 25.35 12.92
N TYR A 266 -34.20 24.20 13.39
CA TYR A 266 -33.38 24.00 14.58
C TYR A 266 -32.00 23.53 14.14
N THR A 267 -30.94 23.94 14.83
CA THR A 267 -29.59 23.47 14.51
C THR A 267 -28.72 23.26 15.73
N THR A 268 -27.73 22.38 15.62
CA THR A 268 -26.75 22.15 16.67
C THR A 268 -25.40 22.80 16.36
N VAL A 269 -24.75 23.28 17.43
CA VAL A 269 -23.39 23.86 17.44
C VAL A 269 -22.54 23.25 18.56
N SER A 270 -21.23 23.14 18.36
CA SER A 270 -20.29 22.62 19.37
C SER A 270 -19.83 23.71 20.33
N ASN A 271 -19.56 24.92 19.83
CA ASN A 271 -19.04 26.04 20.64
C ASN A 271 -19.81 27.37 20.45
N GLN A 272 -19.50 28.36 21.28
CA GLN A 272 -20.22 29.64 21.29
C GLN A 272 -19.89 30.51 20.06
N ASP A 273 -18.71 30.37 19.48
CA ASP A 273 -18.31 31.13 18.30
C ASP A 273 -19.02 30.62 17.04
N GLN A 274 -19.23 29.31 16.93
CA GLN A 274 -20.13 28.72 15.94
C GLN A 274 -21.57 29.21 16.12
N ALA A 275 -22.05 29.32 17.36
CA ALA A 275 -23.38 29.87 17.64
C ALA A 275 -23.50 31.32 17.15
N LYS A 276 -22.51 32.17 17.45
CA LYS A 276 -22.45 33.57 16.97
C LYS A 276 -22.42 33.62 15.44
N PHE A 277 -21.62 32.76 14.80
CA PHE A 277 -21.53 32.67 13.35
C PHE A 277 -22.88 32.36 12.71
N ILE A 278 -23.61 31.34 13.22
CA ILE A 278 -24.94 30.99 12.71
C ILE A 278 -25.93 32.13 12.89
N ARG A 279 -25.93 32.82 14.03
CA ARG A 279 -26.81 33.99 14.28
C ARG A 279 -26.56 35.13 13.29
N GLN A 280 -25.28 35.41 13.01
CA GLN A 280 -24.91 36.45 12.05
C GLN A 280 -25.29 36.08 10.63
N LYS A 281 -25.09 34.80 10.24
CA LYS A 281 -25.38 34.33 8.88
C LYS A 281 -26.88 34.16 8.63
N PHE A 282 -27.63 33.71 9.62
CA PHE A 282 -29.06 33.39 9.52
C PHE A 282 -29.86 34.19 10.55
N PRO A 283 -29.99 35.52 10.41
CA PRO A 283 -30.71 36.37 11.37
C PRO A 283 -32.21 36.06 11.45
N GLN A 284 -32.74 35.31 10.49
CA GLN A 284 -34.14 34.83 10.49
C GLN A 284 -34.38 33.70 11.51
N MET A 285 -33.32 33.03 11.99
CA MET A 285 -33.43 31.99 13.00
C MET A 285 -33.54 32.60 14.40
N GLN A 286 -34.39 31.99 15.24
CA GLN A 286 -34.50 32.38 16.64
C GLN A 286 -33.28 31.91 17.45
N GLU A 287 -32.87 32.68 18.45
CA GLU A 287 -31.65 32.39 19.23
C GLU A 287 -31.74 31.05 19.99
N ASN A 288 -32.93 30.71 20.50
CA ASN A 288 -33.22 29.44 21.16
C ASN A 288 -33.20 28.24 20.20
N HIS A 289 -33.27 28.45 18.88
CA HIS A 289 -33.20 27.36 17.90
C HIS A 289 -31.76 26.92 17.58
N ILE A 290 -30.76 27.57 18.19
CA ILE A 290 -29.34 27.25 18.04
C ILE A 290 -28.86 26.57 19.32
N ILE A 291 -28.75 25.25 19.25
CA ILE A 291 -28.69 24.35 20.40
C ILE A 291 -27.27 23.82 20.57
N ARG A 292 -26.82 23.62 21.81
CA ARG A 292 -25.56 22.89 22.06
C ARG A 292 -25.75 21.41 21.77
N LEU A 293 -24.82 20.81 21.04
CA LEU A 293 -24.92 19.40 20.61
C LEU A 293 -25.25 18.43 21.75
N LYS A 294 -24.60 18.59 22.91
CA LYS A 294 -24.80 17.76 24.12
C LYS A 294 -26.19 17.88 24.75
N GLN A 295 -26.95 18.93 24.44
CA GLN A 295 -28.27 19.23 25.00
C GLN A 295 -29.39 19.08 23.96
N CYS A 296 -29.07 18.63 22.75
CA CYS A 296 -29.96 18.62 21.59
C CYS A 296 -31.33 17.99 21.87
N ASN A 297 -31.35 16.77 22.41
CA ASN A 297 -32.60 16.04 22.61
C ASN A 297 -33.58 16.75 23.55
N LYS A 298 -33.10 17.20 24.71
CA LYS A 298 -33.91 17.86 25.73
C LYS A 298 -34.45 19.21 25.24
N GLU A 299 -33.60 20.02 24.60
CA GLU A 299 -33.99 21.35 24.14
C GLU A 299 -34.98 21.30 22.98
N VAL A 300 -34.77 20.43 21.99
CA VAL A 300 -35.70 20.25 20.88
C VAL A 300 -37.07 19.80 21.37
N LEU A 301 -37.13 18.82 22.27
CA LEU A 301 -38.39 18.34 22.84
C LEU A 301 -39.08 19.43 23.68
N LEU A 302 -38.33 20.23 24.44
CA LEU A 302 -38.91 21.34 25.20
C LEU A 302 -39.54 22.38 24.27
N MET A 303 -38.82 22.81 23.23
CA MET A 303 -39.30 23.82 22.28
C MET A 303 -40.47 23.33 21.43
N THR A 304 -40.49 22.04 21.09
CA THR A 304 -41.57 21.42 20.32
C THR A 304 -42.75 20.96 21.20
N LYS A 305 -42.69 21.18 22.52
CA LYS A 305 -43.67 20.74 23.52
C LYS A 305 -43.91 19.23 23.48
N GLY A 306 -42.83 18.46 23.33
CA GLY A 306 -42.84 17.00 23.26
C GLY A 306 -43.27 16.42 21.91
N ARG A 307 -43.61 17.25 20.90
CA ARG A 307 -44.03 16.77 19.58
C ARG A 307 -42.88 16.26 18.72
N GLY A 308 -41.67 16.78 18.90
CA GLY A 308 -40.55 16.52 18.02
C GLY A 308 -40.61 17.29 16.70
N VAL A 309 -39.70 16.97 15.78
CA VAL A 309 -39.54 17.59 14.46
C VAL A 309 -39.93 16.65 13.32
N ASN A 310 -40.29 17.23 12.17
CA ASN A 310 -40.72 16.48 10.99
C ASN A 310 -39.55 15.88 10.20
N ILE A 311 -38.41 16.56 10.17
CA ILE A 311 -37.20 16.10 9.48
C ILE A 311 -36.00 16.27 10.40
N ILE A 312 -35.14 15.25 10.47
CA ILE A 312 -33.80 15.38 11.04
C ILE A 312 -32.79 15.11 9.93
N LEU A 313 -31.90 16.07 9.67
CA LEU A 313 -30.70 15.86 8.87
C LEU A 313 -29.53 15.68 9.82
N ASN A 314 -29.16 14.42 10.07
CA ASN A 314 -28.02 14.08 10.91
C ASN A 314 -26.73 14.01 10.09
N THR A 315 -25.85 14.98 10.31
CA THR A 315 -24.51 15.06 9.69
C THR A 315 -23.39 14.71 10.67
N ILE A 316 -23.72 14.11 11.82
CA ILE A 316 -22.77 13.79 12.90
C ILE A 316 -22.68 12.28 13.04
N SER A 317 -21.45 11.78 13.19
CA SER A 317 -21.15 10.38 13.53
C SER A 317 -20.92 10.21 15.03
N GLY A 318 -21.34 9.07 15.59
CA GLY A 318 -21.03 8.63 16.95
C GLY A 318 -22.20 8.00 17.72
N LYS A 319 -21.91 7.65 18.99
CA LYS A 319 -22.93 7.20 19.95
C LYS A 319 -23.91 8.36 20.18
N ASN A 320 -25.22 8.12 19.98
CA ASN A 320 -26.39 8.96 20.34
C ASN A 320 -27.49 9.04 19.26
N ILE A 321 -27.43 8.25 18.16
CA ILE A 321 -28.54 8.20 17.17
C ILE A 321 -29.90 7.97 17.83
N ASN A 322 -29.98 7.09 18.83
CA ASN A 322 -31.22 6.80 19.55
C ASN A 322 -31.82 8.04 20.24
N ASP A 323 -30.98 8.95 20.76
CA ASP A 323 -31.44 10.19 21.38
C ASP A 323 -32.01 11.16 20.34
N TYR A 324 -31.43 11.17 19.13
CA TYR A 324 -31.91 11.99 18.03
C TYR A 324 -33.21 11.43 17.46
N LEU A 325 -33.37 10.10 17.40
CA LEU A 325 -34.62 9.46 16.99
C LEU A 325 -35.78 9.79 17.94
N GLN A 326 -35.52 10.03 19.23
CA GLN A 326 -36.55 10.49 20.16
C GLN A 326 -37.09 11.89 19.83
N CYS A 327 -36.30 12.71 19.11
CA CYS A 327 -36.70 14.04 18.69
C CYS A 327 -37.63 14.04 17.48
N LEU A 328 -37.94 12.88 16.90
CA LEU A 328 -38.82 12.75 15.74
C LEU A 328 -40.29 12.75 16.13
N SER A 329 -41.09 13.48 15.36
CA SER A 329 -42.55 13.42 15.43
C SER A 329 -43.11 12.16 14.75
N THR A 330 -44.41 11.91 14.85
CA THR A 330 -45.07 10.91 13.99
C THR A 330 -44.97 11.33 12.51
N HIS A 331 -44.86 10.39 11.59
CA HIS A 331 -44.73 10.63 10.13
C HIS A 331 -43.49 11.43 9.70
N SER A 332 -42.44 11.42 10.52
CA SER A 332 -41.22 12.17 10.27
C SER A 332 -40.19 11.39 9.41
N ARG A 333 -39.18 12.10 8.91
CA ARG A 333 -38.09 11.54 8.11
C ARG A 333 -36.74 11.81 8.78
N PHE A 334 -35.94 10.76 8.94
CA PHE A 334 -34.57 10.86 9.43
C PHE A 334 -33.61 10.63 8.26
N VAL A 335 -32.78 11.62 7.93
CA VAL A 335 -31.76 11.52 6.89
C VAL A 335 -30.39 11.51 7.56
N HIS A 336 -29.63 10.45 7.36
CA HIS A 336 -28.34 10.23 8.00
C HIS A 336 -27.21 10.23 6.97
N LEU A 337 -26.28 11.18 7.09
CA LEU A 337 -25.11 11.31 6.21
C LEU A 337 -23.86 10.54 6.69
N ALA A 338 -23.88 10.06 7.93
CA ALA A 338 -22.70 9.50 8.59
C ALA A 338 -22.52 8.01 8.24
N ARG A 339 -21.31 7.64 7.79
CA ARG A 339 -21.02 6.31 7.22
C ARG A 339 -20.88 5.22 8.30
N ASN A 340 -20.18 5.52 9.39
CA ASN A 340 -19.71 4.50 10.34
C ASN A 340 -20.76 4.05 11.35
N ASP A 341 -21.86 4.80 11.53
CA ASP A 341 -22.91 4.41 12.46
C ASP A 341 -23.97 3.49 11.83
N LEU A 342 -24.11 3.52 10.49
CA LEU A 342 -24.99 2.59 9.76
C LEU A 342 -24.50 1.14 9.87
N GLU A 343 -23.21 0.93 10.10
CA GLU A 343 -22.62 -0.39 10.29
C GLU A 343 -22.85 -0.95 11.71
N LYS A 344 -23.36 -0.14 12.65
CA LYS A 344 -23.68 -0.56 14.02
C LYS A 344 -25.19 -0.81 14.12
N ASN A 345 -25.58 -2.07 14.36
CA ASN A 345 -26.97 -2.52 14.50
C ASN A 345 -27.69 -1.83 15.68
N ASN A 346 -28.21 -0.62 15.48
CA ASN A 346 -29.07 0.06 16.45
C ASN A 346 -30.53 -0.31 16.20
N PRO A 347 -31.29 -0.78 17.22
CA PRO A 347 -32.72 -1.05 17.05
C PRO A 347 -33.48 0.26 16.83
N LEU A 348 -34.02 0.46 15.62
CA LEU A 348 -34.77 1.65 15.22
C LEU A 348 -36.27 1.51 15.55
N VAL A 349 -36.90 2.59 16.03
CA VAL A 349 -38.33 2.62 16.39
C VAL A 349 -39.17 3.14 15.21
N PHE A 350 -39.65 2.23 14.35
CA PHE A 350 -40.46 2.56 13.18
C PHE A 350 -41.97 2.70 13.46
N LEU A 351 -42.44 2.33 14.65
CA LEU A 351 -43.87 2.30 15.03
C LEU A 351 -44.57 3.68 15.03
N ARG A 352 -43.82 4.78 14.88
CA ARG A 352 -44.35 6.15 14.72
C ARG A 352 -44.52 6.57 13.24
N ASN A 353 -44.56 5.62 12.32
CA ASN A 353 -44.57 5.86 10.86
C ASN A 353 -43.38 6.71 10.40
N VAL A 354 -42.20 6.43 10.95
CA VAL A 354 -40.96 7.16 10.63
C VAL A 354 -40.31 6.52 9.41
N ALA A 355 -39.77 7.35 8.51
CA ALA A 355 -38.86 6.88 7.46
C ALA A 355 -37.40 7.19 7.84
N PHE A 356 -36.49 6.26 7.57
CA PHE A 356 -35.07 6.42 7.80
C PHE A 356 -34.31 6.27 6.47
N PHE A 357 -33.45 7.24 6.16
CA PHE A 357 -32.69 7.30 4.92
C PHE A 357 -31.19 7.38 5.23
N GLY A 358 -30.44 6.35 4.87
CA GLY A 358 -28.97 6.41 4.81
C GLY A 358 -28.54 7.07 3.50
N VAL A 359 -27.79 8.16 3.58
CA VAL A 359 -27.33 8.92 2.41
C VAL A 359 -25.82 9.03 2.44
N SER A 360 -25.14 8.46 1.44
CA SER A 360 -23.73 8.75 1.17
C SER A 360 -23.62 9.80 0.06
N VAL A 361 -22.62 10.69 0.16
CA VAL A 361 -22.33 11.65 -0.91
C VAL A 361 -21.87 10.95 -2.19
N GLU A 362 -21.26 9.78 -2.07
CA GLU A 362 -20.88 8.93 -3.22
C GLU A 362 -22.12 8.49 -4.02
N ASN A 363 -23.29 8.37 -3.37
CA ASN A 363 -24.54 8.01 -4.05
C ASN A 363 -24.92 9.05 -5.10
N LEU A 364 -24.51 10.33 -4.95
CA LEU A 364 -24.80 11.40 -5.91
C LEU A 364 -24.31 11.06 -7.32
N PHE A 365 -23.24 10.27 -7.47
CA PHE A 365 -22.73 9.89 -8.79
C PHE A 365 -23.65 8.93 -9.54
N ASN A 366 -24.34 8.05 -8.80
CA ASN A 366 -25.09 6.92 -9.32
C ASN A 366 -26.61 7.03 -9.11
N ILE A 367 -27.13 8.23 -8.85
CA ILE A 367 -28.59 8.46 -8.74
C ILE A 367 -29.31 8.20 -10.07
N PRO A 368 -30.61 7.85 -10.05
CA PRO A 368 -31.41 7.66 -11.26
C PRO A 368 -31.37 8.87 -12.20
N SER A 369 -31.47 8.64 -13.52
CA SER A 369 -31.38 9.68 -14.54
C SER A 369 -32.39 10.82 -14.35
N GLU A 370 -33.58 10.53 -13.83
CA GLU A 370 -34.59 11.53 -13.50
C GLU A 370 -34.13 12.45 -12.37
N TRP A 371 -33.53 11.87 -11.32
CA TRP A 371 -33.00 12.60 -10.19
C TRP A 371 -31.74 13.40 -10.56
N LYS A 372 -30.90 12.88 -11.47
CA LYS A 372 -29.78 13.65 -12.05
C LYS A 372 -30.26 14.95 -12.68
N LYS A 373 -31.33 14.87 -13.49
CA LYS A 373 -31.94 16.05 -14.13
C LYS A 373 -32.58 16.97 -13.10
N ALA A 374 -33.35 16.43 -12.16
CA ALA A 374 -34.04 17.21 -11.12
C ALA A 374 -33.05 17.97 -10.22
N LEU A 375 -31.96 17.31 -9.80
CA LEU A 375 -30.90 17.91 -9.00
C LEU A 375 -30.20 19.03 -9.78
N GLN A 376 -29.78 18.76 -11.02
CA GLN A 376 -29.05 19.73 -11.82
C GLN A 376 -29.89 20.98 -12.11
N SER A 377 -31.12 20.80 -12.60
CA SER A 377 -32.03 21.90 -12.96
C SER A 377 -32.52 22.66 -11.73
N GLY A 378 -33.01 21.96 -10.70
CA GLY A 378 -33.51 22.60 -9.49
C GLY A 378 -32.43 23.39 -8.74
N MET A 379 -31.19 22.88 -8.70
CA MET A 379 -30.08 23.65 -8.13
C MET A 379 -29.74 24.88 -8.98
N GLN A 380 -29.77 24.78 -10.32
CA GLN A 380 -29.58 25.94 -11.20
C GLN A 380 -30.67 27.01 -10.99
N ASP A 381 -31.93 26.61 -10.80
CA ASP A 381 -33.04 27.52 -10.52
C ASP A 381 -32.89 28.22 -9.15
N MET A 382 -32.43 27.49 -8.14
CA MET A 382 -32.15 28.06 -6.82
C MET A 382 -30.92 28.98 -6.80
N ILE A 383 -29.93 28.74 -7.67
CA ILE A 383 -28.82 29.66 -7.93
C ILE A 383 -29.36 30.94 -8.59
N ASN A 384 -30.16 30.81 -9.63
CA ASN A 384 -30.70 31.94 -10.39
C ASN A 384 -31.66 32.81 -9.57
N SER A 385 -32.43 32.20 -8.66
CA SER A 385 -33.34 32.93 -7.75
C SER A 385 -32.64 33.53 -6.52
N GLY A 386 -31.34 33.28 -6.33
CA GLY A 386 -30.56 33.82 -5.22
C GLY A 386 -30.76 33.12 -3.87
N VAL A 387 -31.46 31.97 -3.86
CA VAL A 387 -31.60 31.10 -2.68
C VAL A 387 -30.27 30.46 -2.33
N VAL A 388 -29.57 29.88 -3.32
CA VAL A 388 -28.22 29.35 -3.14
C VAL A 388 -27.25 30.52 -3.07
N GLN A 389 -26.40 30.56 -2.05
CA GLN A 389 -25.42 31.61 -1.86
C GLN A 389 -24.04 31.02 -1.56
N PRO A 390 -22.94 31.69 -1.97
CA PRO A 390 -21.60 31.28 -1.62
C PRO A 390 -21.39 31.17 -0.11
N LEU A 391 -20.59 30.19 0.32
CA LEU A 391 -20.23 30.02 1.73
C LEU A 391 -19.00 30.86 2.07
N LYS A 392 -18.79 31.13 3.37
CA LYS A 392 -17.54 31.74 3.84
C LYS A 392 -16.38 30.82 3.49
N TYR A 393 -15.25 31.36 3.04
CA TYR A 393 -14.09 30.56 2.66
C TYR A 393 -12.76 31.18 3.11
N ILE A 394 -11.71 30.37 3.07
CA ILE A 394 -10.32 30.80 3.15
C ILE A 394 -9.56 30.26 1.94
N VAL A 395 -8.78 31.11 1.28
CA VAL A 395 -8.00 30.72 0.10
C VAL A 395 -6.55 30.49 0.52
N HIS A 396 -6.02 29.33 0.17
CA HIS A 396 -4.61 29.02 0.26
C HIS A 396 -4.02 28.87 -1.14
N THR A 397 -2.75 29.23 -1.29
CA THR A 397 -2.00 28.89 -2.51
C THR A 397 -1.44 27.48 -2.39
N ARG A 398 -1.15 26.82 -3.51
CA ARG A 398 -0.44 25.53 -3.56
C ARG A 398 0.82 25.41 -2.70
N LYS A 399 1.56 26.50 -2.49
CA LYS A 399 2.75 26.52 -1.60
C LYS A 399 2.43 26.30 -0.12
N HIS A 400 1.20 26.60 0.29
CA HIS A 400 0.73 26.53 1.68
C HIS A 400 -0.29 25.39 1.86
N ILE A 401 -0.14 24.28 1.12
CA ILE A 401 -1.07 23.14 1.18
C ILE A 401 -1.14 22.51 2.58
N GLN A 402 -0.03 22.45 3.30
CA GLN A 402 0.00 21.95 4.69
C GLN A 402 -0.87 22.80 5.63
N GLU A 403 -0.86 24.13 5.46
CA GLU A 403 -1.74 25.02 6.22
C GLU A 403 -3.19 24.86 5.82
N ALA A 404 -3.46 24.65 4.52
CA ALA A 404 -4.80 24.36 4.01
C ALA A 404 -5.35 23.06 4.62
N LEU A 405 -4.55 21.99 4.68
CA LEU A 405 -4.90 20.73 5.33
C LEU A 405 -5.13 20.90 6.84
N LYS A 406 -4.28 21.67 7.52
CA LYS A 406 -4.47 21.99 8.94
C LYS A 406 -5.81 22.68 9.20
N ASN A 407 -6.17 23.65 8.36
CA ASN A 407 -7.45 24.35 8.45
C ASN A 407 -8.63 23.45 8.04
N LEU A 408 -8.44 22.50 7.11
CA LEU A 408 -9.46 21.56 6.66
C LEU A 408 -9.87 20.58 7.78
N PHE A 409 -8.90 20.10 8.56
CA PHE A 409 -9.13 19.17 9.66
C PHE A 409 -9.34 19.85 11.02
N ASP A 410 -9.37 21.18 11.07
CA ASP A 410 -9.73 21.93 12.28
C ASP A 410 -11.25 21.93 12.48
N ILE A 411 -11.71 21.22 13.51
CA ILE A 411 -13.12 21.11 13.91
C ILE A 411 -13.78 22.45 14.27
N HIS A 412 -13.00 23.48 14.59
CA HIS A 412 -13.48 24.82 14.91
C HIS A 412 -13.64 25.71 13.67
N HIS A 413 -13.10 25.28 12.53
CA HIS A 413 -13.19 26.03 11.29
C HIS A 413 -14.63 26.09 10.75
N THR A 414 -15.06 27.27 10.31
CA THR A 414 -16.44 27.54 9.85
C THR A 414 -16.53 27.88 8.36
N GLY A 415 -15.36 28.02 7.71
CA GLY A 415 -15.26 28.32 6.29
C GLY A 415 -15.00 27.08 5.44
N LYS A 416 -15.17 27.22 4.13
CA LYS A 416 -14.64 26.28 3.15
C LYS A 416 -13.16 26.57 2.92
N VAL A 417 -12.33 25.54 2.88
CA VAL A 417 -10.92 25.68 2.50
C VAL A 417 -10.80 25.57 0.99
N LEU A 418 -10.29 26.62 0.36
CA LEU A 418 -10.04 26.68 -1.08
C LEU A 418 -8.54 26.64 -1.36
N LEU A 419 -8.17 25.99 -2.46
CA LEU A 419 -6.80 25.99 -2.98
C LEU A 419 -6.77 26.65 -4.36
N GLU A 420 -5.98 27.70 -4.52
CA GLU A 420 -5.77 28.36 -5.81
C GLU A 420 -4.93 27.47 -6.74
N ALA A 421 -5.45 27.20 -7.94
CA ALA A 421 -4.68 26.61 -9.03
C ALA A 421 -3.76 27.69 -9.61
N SER A 422 -2.46 27.39 -9.73
CA SER A 422 -1.43 28.38 -10.11
C SER A 422 -1.76 29.15 -11.40
N LYS A 423 -1.73 30.48 -11.35
CA LYS A 423 -1.92 31.39 -12.49
C LYS A 423 -0.73 31.41 -13.47
N GLU A 424 0.39 30.81 -13.12
CA GLU A 424 1.62 30.88 -13.92
C GLU A 424 1.75 29.69 -14.88
N ASN A 425 2.09 30.00 -16.15
CA ASN A 425 2.73 29.07 -17.09
C ASN A 425 4.17 28.71 -16.63
N SER A 426 4.44 28.69 -15.32
CA SER A 426 5.73 28.37 -14.75
C SER A 426 5.89 26.86 -14.73
N SER A 427 6.80 26.37 -15.57
CA SER A 427 7.52 25.10 -15.49
C SER A 427 6.77 23.97 -14.78
N LYS A 428 6.27 23.00 -15.57
CA LYS A 428 5.88 21.64 -15.16
C LYS A 428 6.39 21.34 -13.75
N CYS A 429 5.51 21.31 -12.74
CA CYS A 429 5.86 20.71 -11.45
C CYS A 429 6.54 19.37 -11.79
N GLU A 430 7.83 19.23 -11.47
CA GLU A 430 8.65 18.05 -11.78
C GLU A 430 8.26 16.85 -10.88
N CYS A 431 6.96 16.69 -10.58
CA CYS A 431 6.42 15.40 -10.20
C CYS A 431 6.03 14.67 -11.49
N ALA A 432 7.04 14.40 -12.32
CA ALA A 432 6.85 13.56 -13.48
C ALA A 432 6.61 12.16 -12.93
N VAL A 433 5.39 11.65 -13.06
CA VAL A 433 5.08 10.23 -12.89
C VAL A 433 5.06 9.67 -14.31
N PHE A 434 5.66 8.49 -14.52
CA PHE A 434 5.62 7.84 -15.81
C PHE A 434 4.16 7.56 -16.20
N ARG A 435 3.77 7.80 -17.45
CA ARG A 435 2.39 7.59 -17.90
C ARG A 435 2.37 6.94 -19.28
N CYS A 436 1.41 6.04 -19.44
CA CYS A 436 1.09 5.37 -20.68
C CYS A 436 -0.13 6.04 -21.33
N ALA A 437 -0.09 6.24 -22.64
CA ALA A 437 -1.24 6.70 -23.39
C ALA A 437 -2.22 5.52 -23.58
N SER A 438 -3.48 5.71 -23.24
CA SER A 438 -4.50 4.64 -23.32
C SER A 438 -4.77 4.14 -24.75
N LYS A 439 -4.42 4.94 -25.77
CA LYS A 439 -4.55 4.58 -27.19
C LYS A 439 -3.38 3.72 -27.71
N ASN A 440 -2.23 3.80 -27.07
CA ASN A 440 -1.01 3.14 -27.51
C ASN A 440 -1.02 1.68 -27.07
N ALA A 441 -0.38 0.81 -27.86
CA ALA A 441 -0.22 -0.61 -27.51
C ALA A 441 1.17 -0.89 -26.95
N TYR A 442 1.21 -1.72 -25.91
CA TYR A 442 2.42 -2.05 -25.19
C TYR A 442 2.70 -3.55 -25.30
N PHE A 443 3.92 -3.87 -25.71
CA PHE A 443 4.40 -5.23 -25.92
C PHE A 443 5.28 -5.67 -24.75
N LEU A 444 4.98 -6.84 -24.19
CA LEU A 444 5.71 -7.43 -23.08
C LEU A 444 6.13 -8.86 -23.44
N SER A 445 7.41 -9.16 -23.29
CA SER A 445 7.95 -10.49 -23.57
C SER A 445 9.12 -10.88 -22.66
N GLY A 446 9.27 -12.17 -22.38
CA GLY A 446 10.32 -12.74 -21.52
C GLY A 446 9.82 -13.09 -20.13
N GLY A 447 10.75 -13.34 -19.19
CA GLY A 447 10.44 -13.71 -17.80
C GLY A 447 9.53 -14.95 -17.67
N ASN A 448 8.94 -15.16 -16.50
CA ASN A 448 7.81 -16.09 -16.36
C ASN A 448 6.46 -15.35 -16.48
N ALA A 449 5.35 -16.10 -16.54
CA ALA A 449 4.01 -15.51 -16.67
C ALA A 449 3.65 -14.58 -15.49
N GLU A 450 4.17 -14.84 -14.29
CA GLU A 450 3.95 -14.05 -13.07
C GLU A 450 4.63 -12.69 -13.14
N GLN A 451 5.90 -12.65 -13.53
CA GLN A 451 6.66 -11.41 -13.74
C GLN A 451 6.03 -10.55 -14.85
N CYS A 452 5.56 -11.19 -15.92
CA CYS A 452 4.87 -10.49 -16.99
C CYS A 452 3.58 -9.83 -16.48
N ILE A 453 2.76 -10.52 -15.68
CA ILE A 453 1.53 -9.92 -15.16
C ILE A 453 1.82 -8.81 -14.14
N ASP A 454 2.90 -8.91 -13.36
CA ASP A 454 3.32 -7.82 -12.44
C ASP A 454 3.64 -6.54 -13.20
N VAL A 455 4.38 -6.64 -14.30
CA VAL A 455 4.68 -5.50 -15.18
C VAL A 455 3.42 -5.00 -15.89
N ALA A 456 2.55 -5.90 -16.33
CA ALA A 456 1.29 -5.52 -16.97
C ALA A 456 0.36 -4.78 -16.02
N GLU A 457 0.22 -5.23 -14.76
CA GLU A 457 -0.53 -4.51 -13.72
C GLU A 457 0.05 -3.11 -13.52
N TRP A 458 1.37 -3.00 -13.39
CA TRP A 458 2.04 -1.71 -13.26
C TRP A 458 1.76 -0.80 -14.46
N LEU A 459 1.80 -1.30 -15.70
CA LEU A 459 1.46 -0.52 -16.89
C LEU A 459 -0.01 -0.08 -16.91
N VAL A 460 -0.95 -0.95 -16.53
CA VAL A 460 -2.39 -0.60 -16.46
C VAL A 460 -2.65 0.49 -15.43
N MET A 461 -1.99 0.42 -14.27
CA MET A 461 -2.06 1.46 -13.24
C MET A 461 -1.53 2.81 -13.75
N HIS A 462 -0.57 2.78 -14.68
CA HIS A 462 -0.01 3.96 -15.34
C HIS A 462 -0.77 4.41 -16.60
N GLY A 463 -1.94 3.83 -16.88
CA GLY A 463 -2.85 4.27 -17.94
C GLY A 463 -2.87 3.41 -19.20
N ALA A 464 -2.05 2.35 -19.28
CA ALA A 464 -2.10 1.43 -20.42
C ALA A 464 -3.46 0.73 -20.48
N ARG A 465 -4.01 0.61 -21.69
CA ARG A 465 -5.27 -0.13 -21.93
C ARG A 465 -5.14 -1.19 -23.01
N ARG A 466 -4.04 -1.22 -23.76
CA ARG A 466 -3.78 -2.21 -24.83
C ARG A 466 -2.44 -2.87 -24.56
N LEU A 467 -2.47 -4.14 -24.21
CA LEU A 467 -1.28 -4.90 -23.81
C LEU A 467 -1.22 -6.22 -24.57
N VAL A 468 -0.04 -6.55 -25.07
CA VAL A 468 0.27 -7.86 -25.63
C VAL A 468 1.31 -8.52 -24.74
N ILE A 469 0.94 -9.64 -24.12
CA ILE A 469 1.83 -10.43 -23.26
C ILE A 469 2.23 -11.68 -24.02
N VAL A 470 3.52 -11.88 -24.18
CA VAL A 470 4.09 -13.04 -24.89
C VAL A 470 4.79 -13.93 -23.88
N THR A 471 4.29 -15.16 -23.75
CA THR A 471 4.82 -16.18 -22.84
C THR A 471 5.05 -17.51 -23.56
N CYS A 472 5.87 -18.41 -23.00
CA CYS A 472 6.11 -19.71 -23.60
C CYS A 472 4.87 -20.60 -23.60
N PRO A 473 4.84 -21.61 -24.49
CA PRO A 473 3.77 -22.60 -24.58
C PRO A 473 3.84 -23.61 -23.40
N LYS A 474 3.50 -23.12 -22.20
CA LYS A 474 3.04 -23.89 -21.04
C LYS A 474 1.78 -23.21 -20.51
N GLU A 475 0.85 -23.97 -19.93
CA GLU A 475 -0.41 -23.41 -19.44
C GLU A 475 -0.16 -22.22 -18.50
N VAL A 476 -0.83 -21.10 -18.76
CA VAL A 476 -0.77 -19.93 -17.89
C VAL A 476 -1.44 -20.30 -16.55
N PRO A 477 -0.78 -20.11 -15.39
CA PRO A 477 -1.37 -20.44 -14.10
C PRO A 477 -2.76 -19.80 -13.93
N LYS A 478 -3.71 -20.53 -13.31
CA LYS A 478 -5.08 -20.03 -13.08
C LYS A 478 -5.10 -18.69 -12.34
N LEU A 479 -4.15 -18.47 -11.43
CA LEU A 479 -3.99 -17.21 -10.71
C LEU A 479 -3.66 -16.04 -11.66
N VAL A 480 -2.74 -16.24 -12.61
CA VAL A 480 -2.40 -15.23 -13.63
C VAL A 480 -3.59 -14.94 -14.52
N MET A 481 -4.34 -15.96 -14.95
CA MET A 481 -5.57 -15.76 -15.74
C MET A 481 -6.65 -14.99 -14.96
N LYS A 482 -6.79 -15.25 -13.66
CA LYS A 482 -7.70 -14.48 -12.78
C LYS A 482 -7.28 -13.01 -12.69
N ARG A 483 -5.99 -12.72 -12.52
CA ARG A 483 -5.43 -11.35 -12.50
C ARG A 483 -5.67 -10.64 -13.84
N ILE A 484 -5.43 -11.30 -14.97
CA ILE A 484 -5.76 -10.77 -16.30
C ILE A 484 -7.27 -10.50 -16.43
N GLY A 485 -8.11 -11.39 -15.90
CA GLY A 485 -9.57 -11.19 -15.85
C GLY A 485 -9.98 -9.94 -15.07
N VAL A 486 -9.34 -9.69 -13.93
CA VAL A 486 -9.54 -8.49 -13.12
C VAL A 486 -9.15 -7.23 -13.91
N LEU A 487 -8.00 -7.25 -14.60
CA LEU A 487 -7.58 -6.12 -15.45
C LEU A 487 -8.53 -5.86 -16.62
N LYS A 488 -9.04 -6.92 -17.25
CA LYS A 488 -10.04 -6.80 -18.34
C LYS A 488 -11.36 -6.22 -17.83
N PHE A 489 -11.86 -6.71 -16.70
CA PHE A 489 -13.17 -6.37 -16.18
C PHE A 489 -13.20 -5.02 -15.45
N HIS A 490 -12.27 -4.78 -14.52
CA HIS A 490 -12.25 -3.58 -13.68
C HIS A 490 -11.52 -2.40 -14.29
N HIS A 491 -10.56 -2.63 -15.21
CA HIS A 491 -9.75 -1.57 -15.79
C HIS A 491 -9.96 -1.40 -17.30
N ASN A 492 -10.93 -2.12 -17.89
CA ASN A 492 -11.25 -2.10 -19.31
C ASN A 492 -10.00 -2.28 -20.21
N ALA A 493 -9.04 -3.08 -19.75
CA ALA A 493 -7.79 -3.31 -20.46
C ALA A 493 -7.97 -4.44 -21.49
N GLN A 494 -7.68 -4.15 -22.75
CA GLN A 494 -7.56 -5.16 -23.80
C GLN A 494 -6.19 -5.84 -23.67
N ILE A 495 -6.19 -7.06 -23.12
CA ILE A 495 -4.98 -7.87 -22.95
C ILE A 495 -5.05 -9.09 -23.85
N VAL A 496 -4.10 -9.18 -24.78
CA VAL A 496 -3.90 -10.34 -25.66
C VAL A 496 -2.71 -11.13 -25.13
N VAL A 497 -2.94 -12.42 -24.84
CA VAL A 497 -1.86 -13.34 -24.44
C VAL A 497 -1.50 -14.17 -25.66
N MET A 498 -0.23 -14.12 -26.05
CA MET A 498 0.33 -14.89 -27.17
C MET A 498 1.33 -15.91 -26.65
N PHE A 499 1.35 -17.07 -27.31
CA PHE A 499 2.29 -18.13 -27.01
C PHE A 499 3.37 -18.21 -28.08
N SER A 500 4.62 -18.02 -27.67
CA SER A 500 5.77 -18.16 -28.57
C SER A 500 6.99 -18.64 -27.80
N SER A 501 7.83 -19.43 -28.47
CA SER A 501 9.19 -19.69 -28.00
C SER A 501 10.06 -18.42 -28.12
N ALA A 502 11.24 -18.45 -27.47
CA ALA A 502 12.23 -17.37 -27.55
C ALA A 502 12.55 -17.00 -29.00
N ALA A 503 12.61 -15.70 -29.30
CA ALA A 503 12.88 -15.20 -30.65
C ALA A 503 14.36 -15.42 -31.03
N ASN A 504 14.64 -16.59 -31.59
CA ASN A 504 16.01 -17.02 -31.91
C ASN A 504 16.54 -16.41 -33.23
N SER A 505 15.75 -15.61 -33.94
CA SER A 505 16.15 -14.90 -35.15
C SER A 505 15.44 -13.54 -35.27
N ILE A 506 16.02 -12.63 -36.06
CA ILE A 506 15.43 -11.33 -36.39
C ILE A 506 14.07 -11.52 -37.08
N SER A 507 13.95 -12.50 -37.99
CA SER A 507 12.67 -12.81 -38.66
C SER A 507 11.58 -13.26 -37.68
N ASN A 508 11.94 -14.02 -36.64
CA ASN A 508 10.97 -14.42 -35.62
C ASN A 508 10.54 -13.23 -34.76
N ALA A 509 11.49 -12.39 -34.34
CA ALA A 509 11.17 -11.17 -33.59
C ALA A 509 10.25 -10.23 -34.39
N THR A 510 10.55 -10.04 -35.68
CA THR A 510 9.76 -9.20 -36.60
C THR A 510 8.34 -9.73 -36.77
N SER A 511 8.21 -11.03 -37.08
CA SER A 511 6.90 -11.68 -37.22
C SER A 511 6.07 -11.59 -35.94
N LEU A 512 6.72 -11.67 -34.78
CA LEU A 512 6.06 -11.63 -33.49
C LEU A 512 5.57 -10.22 -33.12
N LEU A 513 6.35 -9.17 -33.39
CA LEU A 513 5.93 -7.77 -33.23
C LEU A 513 4.79 -7.42 -34.20
N GLN A 514 4.84 -7.90 -35.45
CA GLN A 514 3.77 -7.73 -36.43
C GLN A 514 2.48 -8.43 -35.99
N THR A 515 2.59 -9.69 -35.54
CA THR A 515 1.43 -10.46 -35.06
C THR A 515 0.82 -9.83 -33.81
N ALA A 516 1.64 -9.29 -32.91
CA ALA A 516 1.19 -8.54 -31.74
C ALA A 516 0.38 -7.30 -32.15
N SER A 517 0.89 -6.51 -33.10
CA SER A 517 0.23 -5.31 -33.62
C SER A 517 -1.12 -5.63 -34.27
N ILE A 518 -1.17 -6.70 -35.08
CA ILE A 518 -2.40 -7.17 -35.73
C ILE A 518 -3.42 -7.66 -34.68
N SER A 519 -2.98 -8.43 -33.69
CA SER A 519 -3.87 -9.06 -32.70
C SER A 519 -4.49 -8.05 -31.76
N ILE A 520 -3.76 -6.98 -31.41
CA ILE A 520 -4.27 -5.90 -30.57
C ILE A 520 -5.04 -4.83 -31.38
N GLY A 521 -4.79 -4.76 -32.69
CA GLY A 521 -5.42 -3.80 -33.61
C GLY A 521 -4.86 -2.39 -33.48
N ALA A 522 -3.59 -2.24 -33.10
CA ALA A 522 -2.92 -0.96 -32.92
C ALA A 522 -1.39 -1.11 -33.05
N ASP A 523 -0.72 -0.05 -33.48
CA ASP A 523 0.74 0.01 -33.54
C ASP A 523 1.36 0.02 -32.13
N LEU A 524 2.51 -0.65 -32.01
CA LEU A 524 3.23 -0.79 -30.74
C LEU A 524 4.04 0.47 -30.45
N SER A 525 3.76 1.13 -29.32
CA SER A 525 4.50 2.32 -28.88
C SER A 525 5.45 2.05 -27.72
N GLY A 526 5.41 0.87 -27.10
CA GLY A 526 6.35 0.51 -26.06
C GLY A 526 6.69 -0.98 -26.07
N ILE A 527 7.97 -1.30 -25.90
CA ILE A 527 8.49 -2.66 -25.83
C ILE A 527 9.17 -2.84 -24.47
N ILE A 528 8.74 -3.84 -23.70
CA ILE A 528 9.38 -4.26 -22.46
C ILE A 528 9.83 -5.70 -22.58
N ILE A 529 11.11 -5.94 -22.31
CA ILE A 529 11.75 -7.25 -22.34
C ILE A 529 12.24 -7.60 -20.95
N LEU A 530 11.94 -8.82 -20.51
CA LEU A 530 12.40 -9.44 -19.27
C LEU A 530 13.39 -10.57 -19.61
N PRO A 531 14.69 -10.31 -19.82
CA PRO A 531 15.65 -11.34 -20.20
C PRO A 531 16.05 -12.21 -18.99
N ALA A 532 16.46 -13.45 -19.25
CA ALA A 532 16.95 -14.41 -18.25
C ALA A 532 18.39 -14.81 -18.56
N GLU A 533 19.21 -14.97 -17.52
CA GLU A 533 20.66 -15.26 -17.67
C GLU A 533 20.98 -16.76 -17.59
N ASP A 534 20.26 -17.51 -16.77
CA ASP A 534 20.40 -18.96 -16.64
C ASP A 534 19.18 -19.67 -17.24
N SER A 535 19.44 -20.76 -17.96
CA SER A 535 18.48 -21.62 -18.65
C SER A 535 17.54 -22.41 -17.72
N GLY A 536 17.07 -21.78 -16.64
CA GLY A 536 16.14 -22.33 -15.65
C GLY A 536 14.75 -21.66 -15.62
N GLN A 537 14.54 -20.55 -16.35
CA GLN A 537 13.21 -19.93 -16.48
C GLN A 537 12.58 -20.19 -17.84
N GLU A 538 11.25 -20.36 -17.84
CA GLU A 538 10.50 -20.99 -18.93
C GLU A 538 10.55 -20.26 -20.29
N ASN A 539 10.94 -18.98 -20.33
CA ASN A 539 11.04 -18.17 -21.57
C ASN A 539 12.46 -17.93 -22.10
N GLY A 540 13.53 -18.25 -21.37
CA GLY A 540 14.92 -18.28 -21.90
C GLY A 540 15.36 -17.14 -22.82
N MET A 541 14.88 -15.89 -22.61
CA MET A 541 15.23 -14.75 -23.48
C MET A 541 16.64 -14.29 -23.13
N THR A 542 17.58 -14.54 -24.02
CA THR A 542 19.02 -14.28 -23.79
C THR A 542 19.42 -12.91 -24.35
N ALA A 543 20.66 -12.48 -24.07
CA ALA A 543 21.23 -11.27 -24.67
C ALA A 543 21.10 -11.20 -26.21
N PRO A 544 21.37 -12.30 -26.97
CA PRO A 544 21.06 -12.36 -28.40
C PRO A 544 19.61 -12.04 -28.75
N THR A 545 18.64 -12.53 -27.96
CA THR A 545 17.22 -12.29 -28.22
C THR A 545 16.87 -10.81 -28.11
N VAL A 546 17.44 -10.09 -27.14
CA VAL A 546 17.27 -8.63 -27.01
C VAL A 546 17.76 -7.91 -28.27
N SER A 547 18.88 -8.35 -28.86
CA SER A 547 19.40 -7.77 -30.10
C SER A 547 18.49 -8.02 -31.32
N HIS A 548 17.81 -9.16 -31.38
CA HIS A 548 16.83 -9.42 -32.43
C HIS A 548 15.60 -8.51 -32.32
N PHE A 549 15.13 -8.24 -31.10
CA PHE A 549 14.04 -7.29 -30.86
C PHE A 549 14.46 -5.84 -31.09
N ASP A 550 15.71 -5.48 -30.76
CA ASP A 550 16.27 -4.16 -31.11
C ASP A 550 16.19 -3.94 -32.62
N GLU A 551 16.73 -4.86 -33.41
CA GLU A 551 16.72 -4.76 -34.87
C GLU A 551 15.29 -4.73 -35.43
N ALA A 552 14.43 -5.66 -35.00
CA ALA A 552 13.04 -5.73 -35.46
C ALA A 552 12.20 -4.49 -35.07
N SER A 553 12.54 -3.83 -33.95
CA SER A 553 11.84 -2.63 -33.50
C SER A 553 12.24 -1.35 -34.25
N ARG A 554 13.34 -1.37 -35.03
CA ARG A 554 13.77 -0.20 -35.82
C ARG A 554 12.81 0.11 -36.98
N ASP A 555 12.07 -0.90 -37.43
CA ASP A 555 11.04 -0.77 -38.48
C ASP A 555 9.69 -0.25 -37.92
N LEU A 556 9.55 -0.10 -36.60
CA LEU A 556 8.35 0.44 -35.97
C LEU A 556 8.42 1.97 -35.93
N ASN A 557 7.36 2.63 -36.40
CA ASN A 557 7.20 4.08 -36.26
C ASN A 557 6.75 4.42 -34.83
N ASP A 558 7.22 5.56 -34.29
CA ASP A 558 6.72 6.16 -33.05
C ASP A 558 6.82 5.29 -31.78
N LEU A 559 7.95 4.58 -31.60
CA LEU A 559 8.25 3.89 -30.34
C LEU A 559 8.62 4.91 -29.25
N ASP A 560 7.85 4.98 -28.17
CA ASP A 560 8.07 5.85 -27.01
C ASP A 560 9.21 5.34 -26.11
N PHE A 561 9.27 4.02 -25.89
CA PHE A 561 10.33 3.40 -25.08
C PHE A 561 10.63 1.94 -25.44
N PHE A 562 11.90 1.58 -25.31
CA PHE A 562 12.40 0.21 -25.33
C PHE A 562 13.05 -0.09 -23.97
N MET A 563 12.47 -0.98 -23.18
CA MET A 563 12.89 -1.24 -21.81
C MET A 563 13.34 -2.68 -21.64
N CYS A 564 14.49 -2.88 -21.00
CA CYS A 564 14.99 -4.17 -20.57
C CYS A 564 15.10 -4.18 -19.06
N LEU A 565 14.42 -5.09 -18.38
CA LEU A 565 14.49 -5.24 -16.92
C LEU A 565 15.27 -6.50 -16.56
N LEU A 566 15.84 -6.56 -15.37
CA LEU A 566 16.42 -7.76 -14.73
C LEU A 566 17.79 -8.21 -15.25
N SER A 567 18.05 -8.26 -16.56
CA SER A 567 19.30 -8.86 -17.06
C SER A 567 20.39 -7.88 -17.49
N GLU A 568 21.62 -8.19 -17.06
CA GLU A 568 22.89 -7.56 -17.44
C GLU A 568 23.23 -7.79 -18.92
N GLY A 569 22.77 -8.90 -19.50
CA GLY A 569 22.99 -9.26 -20.91
C GLY A 569 22.42 -8.25 -21.92
N SER A 570 21.44 -7.43 -21.51
CA SER A 570 20.80 -6.42 -22.37
C SER A 570 21.61 -5.13 -22.55
N TRP A 571 22.66 -4.92 -21.75
CA TRP A 571 23.35 -3.63 -21.64
C TRP A 571 24.04 -3.21 -22.93
N LYS A 572 24.68 -4.15 -23.64
CA LYS A 572 25.39 -3.87 -24.89
C LYS A 572 24.43 -3.33 -25.96
N THR A 573 23.26 -3.96 -26.10
CA THR A 573 22.23 -3.56 -27.06
C THR A 573 21.65 -2.20 -26.69
N CYS A 574 21.31 -1.99 -25.42
CA CYS A 574 20.80 -0.70 -24.95
C CYS A 574 21.83 0.43 -25.10
N GLU A 575 23.13 0.16 -24.90
CA GLU A 575 24.18 1.15 -25.11
C GLU A 575 24.29 1.55 -26.60
N ALA A 576 24.21 0.56 -27.51
CA ALA A 576 24.23 0.82 -28.95
C ALA A 576 23.02 1.65 -29.39
N ARG A 577 21.82 1.24 -28.97
CA ARG A 577 20.55 1.93 -29.26
C ARG A 577 20.56 3.39 -28.75
N TYR A 578 21.13 3.63 -27.56
CA TYR A 578 21.27 4.96 -26.99
C TYR A 578 22.22 5.87 -27.78
N LYS A 579 23.35 5.33 -28.25
CA LYS A 579 24.32 6.10 -29.07
C LYS A 579 23.73 6.57 -30.40
N GLU A 580 22.73 5.87 -30.91
CA GLU A 580 21.99 6.21 -32.13
C GLU A 580 20.82 7.16 -31.87
N GLY A 581 20.59 7.58 -30.63
CA GLY A 581 19.50 8.49 -30.25
C GLY A 581 18.13 7.82 -30.17
N LEU A 582 18.07 6.49 -30.21
CA LEU A 582 16.83 5.73 -30.08
C LEU A 582 16.45 5.52 -28.61
N PRO A 583 15.15 5.43 -28.28
CA PRO A 583 14.70 5.33 -26.90
C PRO A 583 15.06 3.96 -26.33
N THR A 584 15.72 3.95 -25.18
CA THR A 584 16.18 2.71 -24.53
C THR A 584 16.44 2.90 -23.04
N LEU A 585 16.16 1.87 -22.25
CA LEU A 585 16.48 1.81 -20.83
C LEU A 585 16.73 0.37 -20.38
N ALA A 586 17.91 0.11 -19.83
CA ALA A 586 18.22 -1.12 -19.11
C ALA A 586 18.19 -0.84 -17.61
N VAL A 587 17.33 -1.54 -16.87
CA VAL A 587 17.28 -1.49 -15.41
C VAL A 587 17.64 -2.84 -14.84
N HIS A 588 18.69 -2.89 -14.02
CA HIS A 588 19.19 -4.10 -13.42
C HIS A 588 19.17 -4.01 -11.89
N TRP A 589 18.70 -5.09 -11.26
CA TRP A 589 18.72 -5.29 -9.82
C TRP A 589 19.72 -6.41 -9.50
N PRO A 590 20.82 -6.15 -8.78
CA PRO A 590 21.83 -7.17 -8.49
C PRO A 590 21.31 -8.42 -7.78
N ASP A 591 20.22 -8.28 -7.02
CA ASP A 591 19.63 -9.36 -6.24
C ASP A 591 18.54 -10.13 -7.03
N CYS A 592 18.35 -9.87 -8.33
CA CYS A 592 17.28 -10.48 -9.13
C CYS A 592 17.37 -12.01 -9.27
N HIS A 593 18.54 -12.60 -8.99
CA HIS A 593 18.76 -14.04 -9.00
C HIS A 593 18.54 -14.70 -7.63
N GLN A 594 18.29 -13.92 -6.58
CA GLN A 594 17.98 -14.46 -5.26
C GLN A 594 16.56 -15.04 -5.25
N LYS A 595 16.33 -16.10 -4.46
CA LYS A 595 15.01 -16.75 -4.34
C LYS A 595 13.90 -15.79 -3.84
N ASN A 596 14.29 -14.70 -3.21
CA ASN A 596 13.42 -13.75 -2.52
C ASN A 596 13.30 -12.40 -3.26
N PHE A 597 13.59 -12.38 -4.56
CA PHE A 597 13.47 -11.16 -5.33
C PHE A 597 12.02 -10.91 -5.75
N ASN A 598 11.43 -9.85 -5.23
CA ASN A 598 10.06 -9.44 -5.57
C ASN A 598 10.06 -8.34 -6.64
N LEU A 599 9.77 -8.71 -7.89
CA LEU A 599 9.69 -7.76 -9.00
C LEU A 599 8.65 -6.66 -8.74
N LYS A 600 7.47 -7.00 -8.21
CA LYS A 600 6.41 -6.02 -7.94
C LYS A 600 6.86 -4.89 -7.01
N GLN A 601 7.63 -5.20 -5.97
CA GLN A 601 8.22 -4.17 -5.10
C GLN A 601 9.29 -3.36 -5.83
N ALA A 602 10.12 -4.03 -6.62
CA ALA A 602 11.15 -3.39 -7.43
C ALA A 602 10.57 -2.39 -8.46
N LEU A 603 9.39 -2.69 -9.04
CA LEU A 603 8.70 -1.82 -9.99
C LEU A 603 8.31 -0.45 -9.39
N ASN A 604 8.13 -0.34 -8.07
CA ASN A 604 7.86 0.95 -7.42
C ASN A 604 9.02 1.96 -7.61
N VAL A 605 10.23 1.47 -7.85
CA VAL A 605 11.40 2.32 -8.10
C VAL A 605 11.44 2.81 -9.55
N LEU A 606 10.75 2.13 -10.49
CA LEU A 606 10.80 2.46 -11.90
C LEU A 606 10.25 3.86 -12.20
N ASP A 607 9.22 4.33 -11.50
CA ASP A 607 8.71 5.68 -11.68
C ASP A 607 9.79 6.73 -11.41
N THR A 608 10.58 6.51 -10.36
CA THR A 608 11.71 7.38 -10.03
C THR A 608 12.80 7.28 -11.10
N VAL A 609 13.10 6.08 -11.58
CA VAL A 609 14.14 5.84 -12.60
C VAL A 609 13.76 6.47 -13.94
N LEU A 610 12.50 6.35 -14.35
CA LEU A 610 12.01 6.84 -15.64
C LEU A 610 11.98 8.36 -15.71
N THR A 611 11.84 9.01 -14.57
CA THR A 611 11.63 10.46 -14.47
C THR A 611 12.92 11.21 -14.10
N ALA A 612 13.92 10.50 -13.57
CA ALA A 612 15.25 11.05 -13.31
C ALA A 612 15.96 11.51 -14.60
N LYS A 613 16.67 12.64 -14.51
CA LYS A 613 17.62 13.10 -15.54
C LYS A 613 18.81 12.13 -15.58
N ARG A 614 19.04 11.52 -16.74
CA ARG A 614 20.01 10.44 -16.93
C ARG A 614 21.00 10.76 -18.04
N HIS A 615 22.27 10.40 -17.83
CA HIS A 615 23.35 10.48 -18.82
C HIS A 615 23.73 9.10 -19.39
N SER A 616 23.05 8.04 -18.95
CA SER A 616 23.30 6.65 -19.34
C SER A 616 21.95 5.92 -19.50
N PRO A 617 21.84 5.00 -20.47
CA PRO A 617 20.67 4.14 -20.63
C PRO A 617 20.65 2.97 -19.62
N ILE A 618 21.77 2.73 -18.92
CA ILE A 618 21.91 1.64 -17.95
C ILE A 618 21.76 2.21 -16.54
N VAL A 619 20.84 1.63 -15.78
CA VAL A 619 20.57 1.96 -14.38
C VAL A 619 20.71 0.69 -13.55
N VAL A 620 21.54 0.76 -12.51
CA VAL A 620 21.66 -0.30 -11.52
C VAL A 620 20.97 0.17 -10.25
N VAL A 621 19.94 -0.56 -9.83
CA VAL A 621 19.21 -0.28 -8.59
C VAL A 621 19.83 -1.14 -7.50
N THR A 622 20.51 -0.50 -6.56
CA THR A 622 21.03 -1.16 -5.36
C THR A 622 20.18 -0.78 -4.18
N GLU A 623 19.82 -1.74 -3.34
CA GLU A 623 19.32 -1.40 -2.01
C GLU A 623 20.43 -0.70 -1.23
N GLU A 624 20.12 0.46 -0.66
CA GLU A 624 21.00 1.06 0.33
C GLU A 624 21.06 0.09 1.51
N LYS A 625 22.20 -0.60 1.67
CA LYS A 625 22.59 -1.12 2.97
C LYS A 625 22.84 0.11 3.84
N ILE A 626 21.78 0.67 4.41
CA ILE A 626 21.87 1.45 5.64
C ILE A 626 22.79 0.63 6.53
N SER A 627 23.89 1.20 6.99
CA SER A 627 24.90 0.51 7.78
C SER A 627 24.24 -0.23 8.94
N THR A 628 23.93 -1.50 8.72
CA THR A 628 23.12 -2.28 9.61
C THR A 628 24.06 -2.89 10.64
N LYS A 629 24.13 -2.20 11.79
CA LYS A 629 24.09 -2.92 13.08
C LYS A 629 22.82 -3.79 13.24
N ARG A 630 21.90 -3.80 12.27
CA ARG A 630 20.67 -4.59 12.18
C ARG A 630 20.68 -5.56 10.99
N ASN A 631 21.60 -6.52 10.95
CA ASN A 631 21.50 -7.64 9.98
C ASN A 631 21.50 -9.01 10.68
N LYS A 632 21.12 -9.02 11.96
CA LYS A 632 20.62 -10.22 12.66
C LYS A 632 19.09 -10.21 12.86
N ASP A 633 18.39 -9.16 12.39
CA ASP A 633 17.01 -8.86 12.80
C ASP A 633 15.91 -9.11 11.76
N GLN A 634 16.19 -9.59 10.54
CA GLN A 634 15.11 -9.88 9.57
C GLN A 634 14.17 -11.01 10.02
N SER A 635 14.63 -11.91 10.91
CA SER A 635 13.77 -12.89 11.58
C SER A 635 13.02 -12.28 12.79
N LEU A 636 13.61 -11.27 13.44
CA LEU A 636 13.02 -10.53 14.56
C LEU A 636 11.98 -9.50 14.13
N SER A 637 11.97 -9.06 12.87
CA SER A 637 10.90 -8.23 12.31
C SER A 637 9.63 -9.03 12.02
N LYS A 638 9.73 -10.35 11.81
CA LYS A 638 8.54 -11.23 11.71
C LYS A 638 7.87 -11.42 13.06
N LEU A 639 8.65 -11.44 14.15
CA LEU A 639 8.13 -11.47 15.52
C LEU A 639 7.30 -10.24 15.90
N ASP A 640 7.48 -9.11 15.21
CA ASP A 640 6.69 -7.89 15.44
C ASP A 640 5.20 -8.06 15.08
N VAL A 641 4.87 -9.05 14.22
CA VAL A 641 3.48 -9.42 13.89
C VAL A 641 2.87 -10.37 14.93
N PHE A 642 3.70 -11.04 15.75
CA PHE A 642 3.31 -12.16 16.60
C PHE A 642 3.37 -11.89 18.10
N LEU A 643 4.03 -10.80 18.49
CA LEU A 643 4.23 -10.37 19.86
C LEU A 643 3.63 -8.98 20.07
N PRO A 644 3.28 -8.62 21.33
CA PRO A 644 2.89 -7.24 21.66
C PRO A 644 3.95 -6.25 21.16
N SER A 645 3.50 -5.26 20.39
CA SER A 645 4.35 -4.28 19.70
C SER A 645 4.62 -3.03 20.56
N SER A 646 3.84 -2.84 21.63
CA SER A 646 3.94 -1.72 22.56
C SER A 646 3.80 -2.17 24.02
N LEU A 647 4.27 -1.32 24.95
CA LEU A 647 4.07 -1.54 26.39
C LEU A 647 2.58 -1.50 26.77
N GLU A 648 1.75 -0.78 26.03
CA GLU A 648 0.30 -0.74 26.24
C GLU A 648 -0.35 -2.08 25.90
N GLU A 649 -0.01 -2.67 24.74
CA GLU A 649 -0.50 -4.00 24.35
C GLU A 649 -0.04 -5.09 25.32
N LEU A 650 1.20 -4.98 25.80
CA LEU A 650 1.74 -5.92 26.79
C LEU A 650 1.03 -5.79 28.15
N LEU A 651 0.63 -4.57 28.53
CA LEU A 651 -0.15 -4.30 29.74
C LEU A 651 -1.57 -4.87 29.64
N GLU A 652 -2.26 -4.61 28.53
CA GLU A 652 -3.61 -5.15 28.26
C GLU A 652 -3.60 -6.68 28.32
N PHE A 653 -2.61 -7.31 27.68
CA PHE A 653 -2.47 -8.77 27.73
C PHE A 653 -2.23 -9.28 29.16
N GLY A 654 -1.41 -8.59 29.95
CA GLY A 654 -1.19 -8.91 31.36
C GLY A 654 -2.45 -8.81 32.21
N GLN A 655 -3.27 -7.77 31.99
CA GLN A 655 -4.56 -7.58 32.65
C GLN A 655 -5.56 -8.67 32.27
N GLU A 656 -5.60 -9.04 31.00
CA GLU A 656 -6.44 -10.12 30.50
C GLU A 656 -6.12 -11.44 31.23
N LEU A 657 -4.84 -11.78 31.35
CA LEU A 657 -4.40 -13.03 31.98
C LEU A 657 -4.71 -13.11 33.49
N GLU A 658 -4.84 -11.98 34.19
CA GLU A 658 -5.27 -12.00 35.60
C GLU A 658 -6.76 -12.27 35.77
N ILE A 659 -7.57 -11.96 34.76
CA ILE A 659 -9.03 -12.19 34.79
C ILE A 659 -9.33 -13.68 34.63
N TYR A 660 -8.58 -14.40 33.80
CA TYR A 660 -8.86 -15.80 33.45
C TYR A 660 -7.95 -16.80 34.19
N SER A 661 -8.51 -17.44 35.22
CA SER A 661 -7.83 -18.53 35.96
C SER A 661 -7.89 -19.89 35.27
N SER A 662 -8.73 -20.06 34.26
CA SER A 662 -8.91 -21.31 33.50
C SER A 662 -9.30 -21.03 32.05
N CYS A 663 -9.14 -22.05 31.20
CA CYS A 663 -9.51 -21.95 29.79
C CYS A 663 -11.00 -21.67 29.63
N SER A 664 -11.38 -20.76 28.73
CA SER A 664 -12.78 -20.48 28.43
C SER A 664 -12.97 -20.05 26.97
N MET A 665 -14.23 -19.96 26.56
CA MET A 665 -14.64 -19.49 25.24
C MET A 665 -15.52 -18.27 25.43
N GLU A 666 -15.12 -17.15 24.84
CA GLU A 666 -15.84 -15.89 24.92
C GLU A 666 -16.39 -15.54 23.54
N GLU A 667 -17.66 -15.15 23.49
CA GLU A 667 -18.28 -14.72 22.24
C GLU A 667 -17.80 -13.31 21.89
N LEU A 668 -17.27 -13.16 20.67
CA LEU A 668 -16.83 -11.89 20.12
C LEU A 668 -17.97 -11.20 19.35
N SER A 669 -17.91 -9.87 19.29
CA SER A 669 -18.86 -9.08 18.49
C SER A 669 -18.55 -9.22 16.99
N SER A 670 -19.21 -10.17 16.32
CA SER A 670 -19.21 -10.33 14.85
C SER A 670 -20.47 -9.69 14.22
N GLN A 671 -20.68 -9.84 12.90
CA GLN A 671 -21.95 -9.42 12.27
C GLN A 671 -23.13 -10.34 12.65
N SER A 672 -22.88 -11.45 13.34
CA SER A 672 -23.93 -12.33 13.85
C SER A 672 -24.76 -11.63 14.93
N PRO A 673 -26.08 -11.86 15.01
CA PRO A 673 -26.92 -11.39 16.12
C PRO A 673 -26.56 -12.03 17.47
N GLY A 674 -25.64 -13.00 17.49
CA GLY A 674 -25.16 -13.71 18.68
C GLY A 674 -25.68 -15.14 18.76
N TYR A 675 -24.89 -16.05 19.32
CA TYR A 675 -25.13 -17.51 19.33
C TYR A 675 -26.48 -17.87 19.97
N ASN A 676 -26.90 -17.12 20.99
CA ASN A 676 -28.19 -17.33 21.65
C ASN A 676 -29.40 -17.09 20.72
N PHE A 677 -29.23 -16.34 19.64
CA PHE A 677 -30.29 -16.00 18.68
C PHE A 677 -30.27 -16.85 17.41
N VAL A 678 -29.15 -17.52 17.11
CA VAL A 678 -28.95 -18.31 15.87
C VAL A 678 -28.27 -19.66 16.16
N LYS A 679 -28.86 -20.46 17.04
CA LYS A 679 -28.30 -21.76 17.46
C LYS A 679 -28.20 -22.78 16.32
N GLU A 680 -28.94 -22.62 15.22
CA GLU A 680 -28.83 -23.51 14.06
C GLU A 680 -27.61 -23.23 13.17
N VAL A 681 -26.91 -22.11 13.39
CA VAL A 681 -25.74 -21.70 12.59
C VAL A 681 -24.45 -22.18 13.28
N PRO A 682 -23.60 -23.00 12.61
CA PRO A 682 -22.36 -23.49 13.21
C PRO A 682 -21.40 -22.34 13.53
N PRO A 683 -20.97 -22.14 14.79
CA PRO A 683 -20.12 -21.03 15.15
C PRO A 683 -18.68 -21.21 14.63
N VAL A 684 -17.93 -20.11 14.66
CA VAL A 684 -16.50 -20.06 14.37
C VAL A 684 -15.74 -20.02 15.69
N PHE A 685 -14.78 -20.91 15.88
CA PHE A 685 -13.93 -20.97 17.07
C PHE A 685 -12.52 -20.49 16.74
N ILE A 686 -12.10 -19.40 17.35
CA ILE A 686 -10.81 -18.74 17.12
C ILE A 686 -9.86 -19.09 18.26
N ILE A 687 -8.67 -19.56 17.92
CA ILE A 687 -7.59 -19.85 18.86
C ILE A 687 -6.48 -18.80 18.66
N PRO A 688 -6.20 -17.97 19.68
CA PRO A 688 -5.27 -16.85 19.57
C PRO A 688 -3.80 -17.27 19.57
N GLY A 689 -2.93 -16.34 19.16
CA GLY A 689 -1.46 -16.45 19.20
C GLY A 689 -0.82 -16.02 20.53
N LEU A 690 0.46 -15.63 20.48
CA LEU A 690 1.23 -15.25 21.68
C LEU A 690 0.80 -13.90 22.28
N GLN A 691 0.22 -13.01 21.47
CA GLN A 691 -0.27 -11.69 21.87
C GLN A 691 -1.56 -11.65 22.71
N GLY A 692 -2.23 -12.79 22.91
CA GLY A 692 -3.51 -12.83 23.64
C GLY A 692 -4.73 -12.62 22.76
N SER A 693 -5.80 -12.01 23.31
CA SER A 693 -7.09 -11.88 22.61
C SER A 693 -6.92 -11.27 21.22
N THR A 694 -7.25 -12.04 20.19
CA THR A 694 -7.11 -11.63 18.79
C THR A 694 -8.15 -10.59 18.35
N GLU A 695 -8.96 -10.04 19.27
CA GLU A 695 -10.07 -9.14 18.94
C GLU A 695 -9.59 -7.88 18.20
N ARG A 696 -8.46 -7.27 18.59
CA ARG A 696 -7.92 -6.08 17.91
C ARG A 696 -7.43 -6.40 16.50
N ILE A 697 -6.68 -7.49 16.34
CA ILE A 697 -6.06 -7.92 15.08
C ILE A 697 -7.09 -8.47 14.10
N LEU A 698 -8.08 -9.19 14.62
CA LEU A 698 -9.19 -9.69 13.82
C LEU A 698 -10.35 -8.72 13.77
N SER A 699 -10.33 -7.56 14.43
CA SER A 699 -11.45 -6.60 14.39
C SER A 699 -11.90 -6.26 12.96
N PRO A 700 -11.01 -6.11 11.95
CA PRO A 700 -11.45 -5.91 10.57
C PRO A 700 -12.11 -7.16 9.97
N LEU A 701 -11.71 -8.35 10.41
CA LEU A 701 -12.22 -9.65 9.95
C LEU A 701 -13.56 -10.00 10.62
N LEU A 702 -13.68 -9.79 11.94
CA LEU A 702 -14.90 -10.00 12.74
C LEU A 702 -16.07 -9.19 12.21
N LYS A 703 -15.79 -7.96 11.73
CA LYS A 703 -16.76 -7.10 11.04
C LYS A 703 -17.31 -7.69 9.74
N ASN A 704 -16.76 -8.78 9.22
CA ASN A 704 -17.22 -9.44 8.00
C ASN A 704 -17.69 -10.89 8.25
N ILE A 705 -17.53 -11.40 9.48
CA ILE A 705 -18.00 -12.75 9.83
C ILE A 705 -19.47 -12.66 10.23
N ILE A 706 -20.34 -13.31 9.45
CA ILE A 706 -21.79 -13.39 9.70
C ILE A 706 -22.19 -14.55 10.63
N TYR A 707 -21.22 -15.35 11.09
CA TYR A 707 -21.42 -16.49 11.98
C TYR A 707 -21.14 -16.10 13.45
N PRO A 708 -21.81 -16.72 14.44
CA PRO A 708 -21.44 -16.54 15.85
C PRO A 708 -19.98 -16.93 16.03
N THR A 709 -19.20 -16.09 16.70
CA THR A 709 -17.75 -16.26 16.75
C THR A 709 -17.27 -16.27 18.18
N PHE A 710 -16.57 -17.33 18.57
CA PHE A 710 -16.00 -17.50 19.90
C PHE A 710 -14.47 -17.43 19.83
N CYS A 711 -13.84 -16.75 20.76
CA CYS A 711 -12.39 -16.75 20.94
C CYS A 711 -12.02 -17.49 22.21
N ALA A 712 -11.02 -18.36 22.09
CA ALA A 712 -10.44 -19.04 23.23
C ALA A 712 -9.69 -18.05 24.13
N LYS A 713 -9.96 -18.10 25.43
CA LYS A 713 -9.21 -17.40 26.47
C LYS A 713 -8.32 -18.41 27.18
N LEU A 714 -7.01 -18.26 27.01
CA LEU A 714 -6.01 -19.19 27.49
C LEU A 714 -5.38 -18.65 28.79
N PRO A 715 -5.24 -19.48 29.84
CA PRO A 715 -4.63 -19.06 31.10
C PRO A 715 -3.13 -18.72 30.93
N SER A 716 -2.54 -18.12 31.96
CA SER A 716 -1.11 -17.79 32.03
C SER A 716 -0.21 -19.05 32.08
N HIS A 717 -0.71 -20.14 32.68
CA HIS A 717 0.02 -21.40 32.80
C HIS A 717 -0.63 -22.52 31.98
N CYS A 718 -0.03 -22.83 30.82
CA CYS A 718 -0.33 -24.02 30.02
C CYS A 718 0.85 -24.99 30.08
N LYS A 719 0.60 -26.27 30.36
CA LYS A 719 1.68 -27.28 30.49
C LYS A 719 2.22 -27.73 29.13
N SER A 720 1.34 -28.09 28.21
CA SER A 720 1.68 -28.53 26.85
C SER A 720 0.56 -28.21 25.87
N ILE A 721 0.87 -28.23 24.57
CA ILE A 721 -0.12 -28.01 23.50
C ILE A 721 -1.21 -29.10 23.52
N PRO A 722 -0.90 -30.41 23.61
CA PRO A 722 -1.93 -31.47 23.66
C PRO A 722 -2.86 -31.38 24.87
N GLU A 723 -2.33 -31.07 26.06
CA GLU A 723 -3.17 -30.90 27.25
C GLU A 723 -4.10 -29.68 27.10
N THR A 724 -3.59 -28.59 26.55
CA THR A 724 -4.39 -27.38 26.31
C THR A 724 -5.47 -27.63 25.27
N ALA A 725 -5.16 -28.39 24.21
CA ALA A 725 -6.11 -28.80 23.18
C ALA A 725 -7.24 -29.64 23.78
N ALA A 726 -6.91 -30.63 24.63
CA ALA A 726 -7.91 -31.47 25.29
C ALA A 726 -8.88 -30.66 26.15
N ILE A 727 -8.40 -29.64 26.86
CA ILE A 727 -9.24 -28.71 27.62
C ILE A 727 -10.11 -27.88 26.67
N LEU A 728 -9.53 -27.30 25.60
CA LEU A 728 -10.28 -26.50 24.63
C LEU A 728 -11.42 -27.29 23.99
N VAL A 729 -11.19 -28.56 23.61
CA VAL A 729 -12.23 -29.45 23.07
C VAL A 729 -13.42 -29.55 24.02
N GLN A 730 -13.20 -29.66 25.33
CA GLN A 730 -14.30 -29.70 26.30
C GLN A 730 -15.12 -28.41 26.31
N HIS A 731 -14.50 -27.25 26.13
CA HIS A 731 -15.19 -25.96 26.08
C HIS A 731 -15.90 -25.73 24.74
N ILE A 732 -15.28 -26.11 23.62
CA ILE A 732 -15.91 -26.10 22.28
C ILE A 732 -17.17 -26.95 22.31
N ARG A 733 -17.11 -28.17 22.88
CA ARG A 733 -18.25 -29.09 22.94
C ARG A 733 -19.40 -28.64 23.85
N LYS A 734 -19.11 -27.80 24.85
CA LYS A 734 -20.17 -27.15 25.66
C LYS A 734 -20.98 -26.14 24.84
N ILE A 735 -20.38 -25.52 23.84
CA ILE A 735 -21.04 -24.58 22.94
C ILE A 735 -21.74 -25.34 21.82
N GLN A 736 -21.01 -26.22 21.13
CA GLN A 736 -21.52 -27.03 20.03
C GLN A 736 -21.26 -28.52 20.29
N GLU A 737 -22.31 -29.30 20.54
CA GLU A 737 -22.19 -30.72 20.94
C GLU A 737 -21.68 -31.63 19.81
N LYS A 738 -22.05 -31.33 18.56
CA LYS A 738 -21.74 -32.09 17.33
C LYS A 738 -21.35 -31.15 16.19
N GLY A 739 -20.48 -31.63 15.29
CA GLY A 739 -20.01 -30.89 14.12
C GLY A 739 -21.11 -30.52 13.11
N PRO A 740 -20.79 -29.68 12.11
CA PRO A 740 -19.43 -29.34 11.67
C PRO A 740 -18.76 -28.24 12.51
N TYR A 741 -17.47 -28.39 12.81
CA TYR A 741 -16.69 -27.39 13.56
C TYR A 741 -15.86 -26.50 12.63
N ASN A 742 -16.00 -25.18 12.77
CA ASN A 742 -15.18 -24.19 12.05
C ASN A 742 -14.08 -23.68 12.98
N LEU A 743 -12.84 -24.10 12.77
CA LEU A 743 -11.70 -23.76 13.62
C LEU A 743 -10.77 -22.77 12.93
N VAL A 744 -10.39 -21.70 13.62
CA VAL A 744 -9.49 -20.66 13.10
C VAL A 744 -8.29 -20.53 14.02
N GLY A 745 -7.11 -20.88 13.51
CA GLY A 745 -5.84 -20.70 14.22
C GLY A 745 -5.15 -19.44 13.75
N VAL A 746 -4.78 -18.55 14.67
CA VAL A 746 -4.05 -17.32 14.33
C VAL A 746 -2.65 -17.35 14.89
N SER A 747 -1.64 -17.07 14.06
CA SER A 747 -0.24 -17.08 14.48
C SER A 747 0.13 -18.40 15.19
N CYS A 748 0.79 -18.34 16.34
CA CYS A 748 1.17 -19.48 17.15
C CYS A 748 -0.02 -20.27 17.75
N GLY A 749 -1.25 -19.80 17.56
CA GLY A 749 -2.47 -20.58 17.84
C GLY A 749 -2.72 -21.70 16.83
N GLY A 750 -2.02 -21.71 15.70
CA GLY A 750 -2.13 -22.73 14.65
C GLY A 750 -1.84 -24.16 15.13
N PRO A 751 -0.66 -24.46 15.72
CA PRO A 751 -0.36 -25.78 16.26
C PRO A 751 -1.43 -26.28 17.25
N LEU A 752 -1.92 -25.40 18.12
CA LEU A 752 -2.99 -25.71 19.07
C LEU A 752 -4.32 -26.00 18.37
N THR A 753 -4.62 -25.28 17.28
CA THR A 753 -5.82 -25.49 16.44
C THR A 753 -5.79 -26.84 15.75
N LEU A 754 -4.64 -27.24 15.21
CA LEU A 754 -4.48 -28.54 14.57
C LEU A 754 -4.64 -29.70 15.57
N GLU A 755 -4.12 -29.54 16.79
CA GLU A 755 -4.29 -30.53 17.84
C GLU A 755 -5.75 -30.64 18.32
N VAL A 756 -6.47 -29.51 18.42
CA VAL A 756 -7.92 -29.50 18.69
C VAL A 756 -8.68 -30.19 17.56
N ALA A 757 -8.32 -29.92 16.31
CA ALA A 757 -8.93 -30.55 15.15
C ALA A 757 -8.71 -32.07 15.17
N TYR A 758 -7.47 -32.51 15.43
CA TYR A 758 -7.11 -33.92 15.57
C TYR A 758 -7.98 -34.64 16.59
N LEU A 759 -8.16 -34.07 17.78
CA LEU A 759 -8.97 -34.67 18.86
C LEU A 759 -10.45 -34.77 18.50
N LEU A 760 -11.00 -33.81 17.74
CA LEU A 760 -12.38 -33.82 17.29
C LEU A 760 -12.59 -34.80 16.11
N GLU A 761 -11.66 -34.86 15.15
CA GLU A 761 -11.72 -35.81 14.02
C GLU A 761 -11.56 -37.26 14.48
N ALA A 762 -10.71 -37.52 15.48
CA ALA A 762 -10.57 -38.84 16.09
C ALA A 762 -11.90 -39.33 16.72
N GLN A 763 -12.84 -38.42 16.99
CA GLN A 763 -14.18 -38.72 17.50
C GLN A 763 -15.23 -38.84 16.38
N GLY A 764 -14.83 -38.75 15.11
CA GLY A 764 -15.69 -38.88 13.93
C GLY A 764 -16.40 -37.58 13.52
N GLU A 765 -15.96 -36.43 14.03
CA GLU A 765 -16.56 -35.13 13.73
C GLU A 765 -16.03 -34.53 12.42
N GLN A 766 -16.85 -33.72 11.74
CA GLN A 766 -16.44 -32.96 10.56
C GLN A 766 -15.84 -31.61 10.95
N ILE A 767 -14.72 -31.24 10.34
CA ILE A 767 -13.95 -30.04 10.70
C ILE A 767 -13.52 -29.27 9.46
N GLN A 768 -13.65 -27.95 9.53
CA GLN A 768 -13.05 -27.00 8.60
C GLN A 768 -12.01 -26.17 9.36
N ILE A 769 -10.79 -26.08 8.82
CA ILE A 769 -9.67 -25.40 9.48
C ILE A 769 -9.23 -24.21 8.63
N ILE A 770 -9.11 -23.05 9.27
CA ILE A 770 -8.54 -21.84 8.67
C ILE A 770 -7.32 -21.43 9.49
N LEU A 771 -6.14 -21.39 8.88
CA LEU A 771 -4.91 -20.91 9.50
C LEU A 771 -4.64 -19.50 8.99
N VAL A 772 -4.50 -18.52 9.88
CA VAL A 772 -4.16 -17.12 9.56
C VAL A 772 -2.74 -16.85 10.02
N ASP A 773 -1.81 -16.87 9.08
CA ASP A 773 -0.37 -16.76 9.35
C ASP A 773 0.12 -17.76 10.43
N ALA A 774 -0.44 -18.98 10.38
CA ALA A 774 -0.44 -19.91 11.52
C ALA A 774 0.04 -21.32 11.16
N THR A 775 0.85 -21.49 10.11
CA THR A 775 1.42 -22.82 9.80
C THR A 775 2.40 -23.27 10.87
N VAL A 776 2.49 -24.57 11.11
CA VAL A 776 3.39 -25.13 12.12
C VAL A 776 4.85 -24.87 11.76
N GLU A 777 5.25 -25.07 10.51
CA GLU A 777 6.64 -24.93 10.06
C GLU A 777 7.12 -23.48 10.21
N THR A 778 6.29 -22.51 9.82
CA THR A 778 6.61 -21.08 9.99
C THR A 778 6.68 -20.72 11.46
N THR A 779 5.72 -21.17 12.26
CA THR A 779 5.68 -20.92 13.71
C THR A 779 6.92 -21.47 14.40
N LEU A 780 7.26 -22.73 14.13
CA LEU A 780 8.45 -23.38 14.71
C LEU A 780 9.73 -22.73 14.20
N GLY A 781 9.85 -22.40 12.92
CA GLY A 781 11.04 -21.73 12.37
C GLY A 781 11.31 -20.34 12.98
N ILE A 782 10.25 -19.59 13.31
CA ILE A 782 10.35 -18.30 14.01
C ILE A 782 10.82 -18.51 15.45
N VAL A 783 10.20 -19.46 16.15
CA VAL A 783 10.44 -19.72 17.56
C VAL A 783 11.81 -20.40 17.79
N GLU A 784 12.29 -21.20 16.84
CA GLU A 784 13.65 -21.79 16.87
C GLU A 784 14.75 -20.74 16.74
N HIS A 785 14.57 -19.70 15.92
CA HIS A 785 15.52 -18.58 15.82
C HIS A 785 15.71 -17.84 17.16
N LEU A 786 14.70 -17.83 18.02
CA LEU A 786 14.82 -17.25 19.35
C LEU A 786 15.83 -18.00 20.23
N LYS A 787 16.17 -19.27 19.94
CA LYS A 787 17.21 -20.03 20.66
C LYS A 787 18.65 -19.65 20.28
N GLU A 788 18.89 -18.93 19.19
CA GLU A 788 20.27 -18.68 18.70
C GLU A 788 21.01 -17.56 19.46
N GLY A 789 21.95 -17.89 20.36
CA GLY A 789 22.77 -16.89 21.06
C GLY A 789 22.37 -16.69 22.52
N ALA A 790 22.00 -15.47 22.92
CA ALA A 790 21.58 -15.13 24.30
C ALA A 790 20.42 -16.02 24.79
N LYS A 791 20.28 -16.18 26.12
CA LYS A 791 19.17 -16.94 26.73
C LYS A 791 17.83 -16.43 26.17
N LEU A 792 16.93 -17.35 25.79
CA LEU A 792 15.61 -17.06 25.21
C LEU A 792 14.86 -15.96 25.98
N GLU A 793 14.84 -16.09 27.30
CA GLU A 793 14.20 -15.15 28.22
C GLU A 793 14.75 -13.72 28.07
N VAL A 794 16.06 -13.57 27.93
CA VAL A 794 16.72 -12.26 27.81
C VAL A 794 16.34 -11.59 26.50
N LYS A 795 16.27 -12.33 25.40
CA LYS A 795 15.85 -11.79 24.10
C LYS A 795 14.39 -11.33 24.10
N VAL A 796 13.50 -12.15 24.65
CA VAL A 796 12.07 -11.83 24.73
C VAL A 796 11.85 -10.59 25.61
N ILE A 797 12.49 -10.53 26.78
CA ILE A 797 12.44 -9.38 27.69
C ILE A 797 12.99 -8.12 27.01
N SER A 798 14.17 -8.21 26.39
CA SER A 798 14.83 -7.05 25.79
C SER A 798 14.05 -6.50 24.59
N LYS A 799 13.44 -7.38 23.79
CA LYS A 799 12.58 -7.00 22.66
C LYS A 799 11.29 -6.32 23.13
N LEU A 800 10.54 -6.96 24.03
CA LEU A 800 9.21 -6.49 24.46
C LEU A 800 9.27 -5.23 25.33
N LEU A 801 10.36 -5.06 26.10
CA LEU A 801 10.60 -3.85 26.88
C LEU A 801 11.44 -2.80 26.14
N GLN A 802 11.77 -3.04 24.87
CA GLN A 802 12.56 -2.15 24.00
C GLN A 802 13.93 -1.74 24.61
N ILE A 803 14.58 -2.66 25.33
CA ILE A 803 15.88 -2.45 25.97
C ILE A 803 16.97 -2.51 24.90
N ASN A 804 17.54 -1.36 24.53
CA ASN A 804 18.55 -1.24 23.47
C ASN A 804 20.01 -1.17 23.99
N SER A 805 20.25 -1.53 25.25
CA SER A 805 21.57 -1.44 25.89
C SER A 805 22.24 -2.81 26.00
N SER A 806 23.35 -2.98 25.27
CA SER A 806 24.17 -4.21 25.33
C SER A 806 24.73 -4.51 26.73
N LYS A 807 24.81 -3.49 27.59
CA LYS A 807 25.25 -3.66 28.99
C LYS A 807 24.14 -4.28 29.84
N LEU A 808 22.90 -3.84 29.65
CA LEU A 808 21.73 -4.38 30.37
C LEU A 808 21.43 -5.82 29.95
N GLU A 809 21.60 -6.16 28.68
CA GLU A 809 21.46 -7.53 28.19
C GLU A 809 22.45 -8.49 28.89
N GLN A 810 23.72 -8.09 29.04
CA GLN A 810 24.72 -8.88 29.77
C GLN A 810 24.38 -9.03 31.26
N GLU A 811 23.85 -7.99 31.90
CA GLU A 811 23.40 -8.05 33.29
C GLU A 811 22.20 -9.00 33.46
N LEU A 812 21.25 -8.99 32.51
CA LEU A 812 20.14 -9.94 32.46
C LEU A 812 20.58 -11.40 32.28
N GLU A 813 21.62 -11.65 31.47
CA GLU A 813 22.16 -13.00 31.26
C GLU A 813 22.75 -13.62 32.53
N ASN A 814 23.37 -12.79 33.38
CA ASN A 814 24.03 -13.18 34.62
C ASN A 814 23.04 -13.52 35.76
N LEU A 815 21.78 -13.09 35.67
CA LEU A 815 20.75 -13.43 36.66
C LEU A 815 20.32 -14.90 36.51
N PRO A 816 19.98 -15.60 37.61
CA PRO A 816 19.79 -17.06 37.59
C PRO A 816 18.46 -17.49 36.96
N ASP A 817 17.35 -16.84 37.31
CA ASP A 817 15.98 -17.26 36.97
C ASP A 817 15.16 -16.14 36.31
N LEU A 818 14.04 -16.53 35.68
CA LEU A 818 13.12 -15.62 34.98
C LEU A 818 12.54 -14.53 35.88
N SER A 819 12.20 -14.85 37.14
CA SER A 819 11.62 -13.89 38.07
C SER A 819 12.62 -12.79 38.45
N SER A 820 13.88 -13.18 38.69
CA SER A 820 14.98 -12.24 38.91
C SER A 820 15.24 -11.36 37.70
N ARG A 821 15.24 -11.94 36.48
CA ARG A 821 15.42 -11.21 35.21
C ARG A 821 14.32 -10.18 34.97
N LEU A 822 13.06 -10.57 35.16
CA LEU A 822 11.91 -9.68 35.01
C LEU A 822 11.94 -8.54 36.03
N SER A 823 12.22 -8.85 37.30
CA SER A 823 12.29 -7.84 38.36
C SER A 823 13.42 -6.84 38.14
N PHE A 824 14.53 -7.25 37.52
CA PHE A 824 15.62 -6.36 37.13
C PHE A 824 15.21 -5.48 35.93
N ALA A 825 14.68 -6.09 34.87
CA ALA A 825 14.30 -5.36 33.65
C ALA A 825 13.22 -4.29 33.90
N LEU A 826 12.26 -4.56 34.78
CA LEU A 826 11.16 -3.64 35.07
C LEU A 826 11.57 -2.45 35.94
N LYS A 827 12.67 -2.56 36.73
CA LYS A 827 13.21 -1.43 37.51
C LYS A 827 13.84 -0.34 36.64
N GLU A 828 14.27 -0.71 35.43
CA GLU A 828 14.86 0.22 34.46
C GLU A 828 13.79 1.00 33.67
N LEU A 829 12.50 0.68 33.83
CA LEU A 829 11.40 1.39 33.18
C LEU A 829 10.99 2.66 33.96
N PRO A 830 10.35 3.64 33.31
CA PRO A 830 9.81 4.84 33.96
C PRO A 830 8.87 4.53 35.14
N GLU A 831 8.89 5.38 36.19
CA GLU A 831 8.10 5.17 37.44
C GLU A 831 6.58 5.02 37.18
N ASP A 832 6.06 5.70 36.16
CA ASP A 832 4.66 5.65 35.75
C ASP A 832 4.25 4.30 35.14
N VAL A 833 5.22 3.52 34.64
CA VAL A 833 5.04 2.17 34.11
C VAL A 833 5.23 1.11 35.21
N GLN A 834 6.13 1.37 36.16
CA GLN A 834 6.43 0.45 37.29
C GLN A 834 5.19 0.14 38.15
N LYS A 835 4.20 1.04 38.24
CA LYS A 835 2.95 0.78 38.96
C LYS A 835 2.13 -0.41 38.43
N TYR A 836 2.45 -0.89 37.22
CA TYR A 836 1.81 -2.03 36.58
C TYR A 836 2.72 -3.27 36.51
N GLU A 837 3.78 -3.34 37.34
CA GLU A 837 4.79 -4.41 37.33
C GLU A 837 4.19 -5.82 37.32
N ILE A 838 3.10 -6.05 38.06
CA ILE A 838 2.44 -7.36 38.15
C ILE A 838 1.92 -7.85 36.79
N TYR A 839 1.29 -6.97 36.02
CA TYR A 839 0.74 -7.29 34.70
C TYR A 839 1.85 -7.60 33.69
N PHE A 840 2.93 -6.81 33.70
CA PHE A 840 4.08 -7.06 32.84
C PHE A 840 4.79 -8.37 33.17
N LYS A 841 4.95 -8.70 34.45
CA LYS A 841 5.50 -10.00 34.89
C LYS A 841 4.63 -11.15 34.40
N THR A 842 3.32 -11.06 34.55
CA THR A 842 2.36 -12.08 34.11
C THR A 842 2.39 -12.26 32.59
N ALA A 843 2.37 -11.17 31.82
CA ALA A 843 2.42 -11.20 30.36
C ALA A 843 3.74 -11.81 29.84
N LEU A 844 4.89 -11.29 30.30
CA LEU A 844 6.21 -11.73 29.84
C LEU A 844 6.48 -13.19 30.19
N SER A 845 6.16 -13.61 31.42
CA SER A 845 6.33 -15.01 31.82
C SER A 845 5.44 -15.96 31.01
N THR A 846 4.20 -15.54 30.71
CA THR A 846 3.27 -16.32 29.89
C THR A 846 3.78 -16.47 28.46
N ILE A 847 4.28 -15.40 27.83
CA ILE A 847 4.86 -15.44 26.48
C ILE A 847 6.04 -16.40 26.44
N VAL A 848 6.99 -16.28 27.37
CA VAL A 848 8.14 -17.17 27.48
C VAL A 848 7.70 -18.63 27.61
N ASN A 849 6.75 -18.92 28.50
CA ASN A 849 6.26 -20.28 28.72
C ASN A 849 5.57 -20.86 27.48
N ARG A 850 4.73 -20.07 26.78
CA ARG A 850 4.07 -20.51 25.53
C ARG A 850 5.07 -20.78 24.41
N ILE A 851 6.12 -19.95 24.29
CA ILE A 851 7.23 -20.19 23.35
C ILE A 851 7.95 -21.50 23.69
N LEU A 852 8.21 -21.78 24.97
CA LEU A 852 8.80 -23.04 25.40
C LEU A 852 7.90 -24.25 25.08
N SER A 853 6.58 -24.13 25.26
CA SER A 853 5.63 -25.19 24.88
C SER A 853 5.62 -25.44 23.37
N LEU A 854 5.73 -24.40 22.54
CA LEU A 854 5.84 -24.53 21.08
C LEU A 854 7.14 -25.25 20.68
N LEU A 855 8.26 -24.93 21.33
CA LEU A 855 9.56 -25.59 21.08
C LEU A 855 9.59 -27.07 21.45
N GLN A 856 8.70 -27.50 22.34
CA GLN A 856 8.56 -28.90 22.77
C GLN A 856 7.48 -29.64 21.97
N TYR A 857 6.74 -28.94 21.12
CA TYR A 857 5.68 -29.54 20.33
C TYR A 857 6.25 -30.45 19.24
N GLN A 858 5.75 -31.68 19.20
CA GLN A 858 6.01 -32.64 18.13
C GLN A 858 4.70 -32.90 17.41
N ASN A 859 4.69 -32.77 16.10
CA ASN A 859 3.49 -33.01 15.29
C ASN A 859 2.96 -34.42 15.54
N SER A 860 1.64 -34.54 15.68
CA SER A 860 0.96 -35.82 15.64
C SER A 860 1.10 -36.41 14.22
N ASN A 861 1.61 -37.64 14.11
CA ASN A 861 1.94 -38.30 12.83
C ASN A 861 0.71 -38.74 11.99
N MET A 862 -0.47 -38.17 12.22
CA MET A 862 -1.73 -38.59 11.60
C MET A 862 -2.26 -37.51 10.66
N LEU A 863 -2.68 -37.90 9.45
CA LEU A 863 -3.23 -36.99 8.45
C LEU A 863 -4.66 -36.60 8.85
N LEU A 864 -4.95 -35.29 8.84
CA LEU A 864 -6.31 -34.77 9.02
C LEU A 864 -7.11 -34.98 7.74
N ASN A 865 -8.38 -35.34 7.87
CA ASN A 865 -9.29 -35.58 6.73
C ASN A 865 -10.03 -34.30 6.30
N GLY A 866 -10.13 -33.29 7.16
CA GLY A 866 -10.81 -32.02 6.91
C GLY A 866 -10.09 -31.05 5.95
N GLU A 867 -10.83 -30.08 5.43
CA GLU A 867 -10.28 -29.04 4.55
C GLU A 867 -9.50 -28.01 5.37
N VAL A 868 -8.22 -27.82 5.01
CA VAL A 868 -7.33 -26.82 5.63
C VAL A 868 -7.11 -25.66 4.66
N THR A 869 -7.57 -24.48 5.03
CA THR A 869 -7.35 -23.22 4.29
C THR A 869 -6.28 -22.40 4.99
N LEU A 870 -5.24 -22.01 4.26
CA LEU A 870 -4.22 -21.09 4.77
C LEU A 870 -4.43 -19.68 4.20
N ILE A 871 -4.50 -18.70 5.09
CA ILE A 871 -4.58 -17.27 4.79
C ILE A 871 -3.25 -16.64 5.18
N ILE A 872 -2.58 -16.01 4.21
CA ILE A 872 -1.31 -15.31 4.38
C ILE A 872 -1.46 -13.83 3.99
N PRO A 873 -0.73 -12.89 4.64
CA PRO A 873 -0.71 -11.50 4.22
C PRO A 873 -0.27 -11.33 2.76
N SER A 874 -0.85 -10.36 2.07
CA SER A 874 -0.48 -10.03 0.69
C SER A 874 0.90 -9.35 0.67
N GLY A 875 1.96 -10.15 0.57
CA GLY A 875 3.35 -9.68 0.60
C GLY A 875 4.38 -10.78 0.94
N ASP A 876 3.95 -11.87 1.58
CA ASP A 876 4.82 -12.95 2.09
C ASP A 876 4.66 -14.28 1.32
N SER A 877 4.65 -14.26 -0.02
CA SER A 877 4.54 -15.50 -0.83
C SER A 877 5.82 -16.35 -0.88
N GLU A 878 6.85 -16.02 -0.09
CA GLU A 878 8.21 -16.56 -0.24
C GLU A 878 8.55 -17.75 0.68
N VAL A 879 7.61 -18.23 1.49
CA VAL A 879 7.85 -19.39 2.39
C VAL A 879 7.13 -20.62 1.87
N HIS A 880 7.84 -21.76 1.79
CA HIS A 880 7.18 -23.06 1.65
C HIS A 880 6.42 -23.34 2.96
N TYR A 881 5.12 -23.02 2.96
CA TYR A 881 4.23 -23.11 4.11
C TYR A 881 3.84 -24.55 4.52
N GLY A 882 4.67 -25.55 4.20
CA GLY A 882 4.65 -26.88 4.84
C GLY A 882 3.41 -27.76 4.67
N LEU A 883 2.33 -27.31 4.05
CA LEU A 883 1.14 -28.14 3.80
C LEU A 883 1.45 -29.16 2.69
N THR A 884 2.11 -30.26 3.03
CA THR A 884 2.16 -31.44 2.16
C THR A 884 0.82 -32.15 2.22
N LYS A 885 0.30 -32.45 1.03
CA LYS A 885 -0.94 -33.17 0.78
C LYS A 885 -0.92 -34.59 1.34
#